data_AF-A0A933RFX2-F1
#
_entry.id   AF-A0A933RFX2-F1
#
_cell.length_a   1.000
_cell.length_b   1.000
_cell.length_c   1.000
_cell.angle_alpha   90.00
_cell.angle_beta   90.00
_cell.angle_gamma   90.00
#
_symmetry.space_group_name_H-M   'P 1'
#
loop_
_entity.id
_entity.type
_entity.pdbx_description
1 polymer ?
#
loop_
_entity_poly.entity_id
_entity_poly.type
_entity_poly.pdbx_seq_one_letter_code
_entity_poly.pdbx_strand_id
1 'polypeptide(L)'
;MEFRLLGPLEGRDGDAAVALGAPKQRALLARLLLDGGRAVAVEELIDDLWGDAAPASAPKMIQVYVSQLRKLLPPEALRTTGRGYAAEVAPEDVDVARFGRLHEEGRALLARGDAAAAAARLREALALWRGPALAGVDEPFAALERARLEDRRLACLEDRVDADLALGDHDALPGELEALLARHPHRERLREQQMLALYRAGRQPEALAAYQEHRRRLAGDLGLEPSPRLRELEGRILRQDPGLDPRPRAAADDEVRYVRSGDVAIAYQVVGDGPLDLVLVHGWVCSFHAGWEYAPLARFYRRLAGMGRLILFDKRGTGMSDRVGIAPLEERIDDVRAVMDAAGSERAVLLGISEGGPMVTLFAATHADRTVALVAMSTFARRTATPGYPIDVPKLDVTAEDWGLPIARRWVDERAPSVAHDEEAVRWYASYFVRGASPGAARAMRGMNDDIDVRAVLPSVRVPTLVIYREHDYLAEATRYMGERLPRARVVELPGADHVPWEGDQDQVLAEIERFLAEQHAEPAPDRVLATVLCVTGADRAEELAGRFRGTTLEAGGGALLASFDGPARAIRCARAAVAGAGRAGIHTGECEDGPDGLRGAPLDLARAVAHRAAPGEVLVTSTVRDLVAGAGLAFARRAVIDHAVGGEPRRWALFALSG
;
A
#
# COMPACT_ATOMS: atom_id res chain seq x y z
N MET A 1 28.95 31.42 21.18
CA MET A 1 28.81 31.06 22.61
C MET A 1 27.34 30.75 22.83
N GLU A 2 27.00 29.58 23.34
CA GLU A 2 25.60 29.13 23.51
C GLU A 2 25.10 29.35 24.94
N PHE A 3 23.81 29.65 25.10
CA PHE A 3 23.11 29.73 26.39
C PHE A 3 21.90 28.81 26.40
N ARG A 4 21.74 28.09 27.51
CA ARG A 4 20.67 27.11 27.68
C ARG A 4 19.85 27.41 28.94
N LEU A 5 18.57 27.73 28.75
CA LEU A 5 17.61 28.14 29.78
C LEU A 5 16.43 27.15 29.91
N LEU A 6 16.26 26.22 28.96
CA LEU A 6 15.23 25.16 28.99
C LEU A 6 15.64 24.00 29.91
N GLY A 7 15.87 24.33 31.18
CA GLY A 7 16.53 23.50 32.19
C GLY A 7 17.33 24.38 33.14
N PRO A 8 18.36 23.85 33.82
CA PRO A 8 19.33 24.68 34.53
C PRO A 8 20.03 25.67 33.58
N LEU A 9 20.25 26.90 34.05
CA LEU A 9 20.97 27.91 33.27
C LEU A 9 22.42 27.47 33.03
N GLU A 10 22.78 27.31 31.76
CA GLU A 10 24.14 26.98 31.33
C GLU A 10 24.61 27.96 30.25
N GLY A 11 25.90 28.30 30.28
CA GLY A 11 26.60 28.98 29.18
C GLY A 11 27.70 28.06 28.68
N ARG A 12 27.90 27.97 27.36
CA ARG A 12 28.93 27.13 26.75
C ARG A 12 29.70 27.88 25.68
N ASP A 13 31.02 27.68 25.67
CA ASP A 13 31.89 28.13 24.59
C ASP A 13 32.50 26.90 23.91
N GLY A 14 31.94 26.53 22.75
CA GLY A 14 32.12 25.21 22.18
C GLY A 14 31.71 24.12 23.17
N ASP A 15 32.62 23.19 23.46
CA ASP A 15 32.37 22.11 24.40
C ASP A 15 32.55 22.50 25.88
N ALA A 16 33.18 23.65 26.17
CA ALA A 16 33.49 24.05 27.54
C ALA A 16 32.29 24.74 28.22
N ALA A 17 31.97 24.31 29.45
CA ALA A 17 31.00 24.99 30.29
C ALA A 17 31.60 26.27 30.88
N VAL A 18 30.85 27.37 30.81
CA VAL A 18 31.24 28.67 31.38
C VAL A 18 30.63 28.84 32.76
N ALA A 19 31.46 29.11 33.76
CA ALA A 19 31.02 29.36 35.13
C ALA A 19 30.37 30.75 35.25
N LEU A 20 29.04 30.82 35.06
CA LEU A 20 28.24 32.06 35.03
C LEU A 20 28.11 32.80 36.39
N GLY A 21 28.89 32.42 37.40
CA GLY A 21 28.98 33.12 38.68
C GLY A 21 27.82 32.81 39.65
N ALA A 22 27.59 33.76 40.56
CA ALA A 22 26.65 33.64 41.68
C ALA A 22 25.17 33.61 41.23
N PRO A 23 24.23 33.12 42.06
CA PRO A 23 22.81 32.98 41.69
C PRO A 23 22.17 34.25 41.10
N LYS A 24 22.32 35.41 41.75
CA LYS A 24 21.77 36.70 41.26
C LYS A 24 22.38 37.15 39.94
N GLN A 25 23.65 36.83 39.70
CA GLN A 25 24.33 37.14 38.43
C GLN A 25 23.77 36.27 37.29
N ARG A 26 23.57 34.97 37.56
CA ARG A 26 22.93 34.03 36.63
C ARG A 26 21.50 34.44 36.31
N ALA A 27 20.73 34.83 37.31
CA ALA A 27 19.36 35.29 37.15
C ALA A 27 19.26 36.56 36.30
N LEU A 28 20.15 37.53 36.52
CA LEU A 28 20.24 38.74 35.68
C LEU A 28 20.50 38.38 34.21
N LEU A 29 21.47 37.50 33.95
CA LEU A 29 21.76 37.06 32.59
C LEU A 29 20.56 36.34 31.96
N ALA A 30 19.91 35.43 32.69
CA ALA A 30 18.73 34.73 32.21
C ALA A 30 17.60 35.72 31.84
N ARG A 31 17.33 36.73 32.68
CA ARG A 31 16.32 37.76 32.41
C ARG A 31 16.62 38.55 31.13
N LEU A 32 17.88 38.92 30.90
CA LEU A 32 18.30 39.64 29.70
C LEU A 32 18.22 38.77 28.43
N LEU A 33 18.62 37.49 28.52
CA LEU A 33 18.54 36.55 27.41
C LEU A 33 17.10 36.27 26.98
N LEU A 34 16.15 36.23 27.92
CA LEU A 34 14.72 36.06 27.64
C LEU A 34 14.12 37.24 26.84
N ASP A 35 14.74 38.42 26.87
CA ASP A 35 14.27 39.60 26.14
C ASP A 35 14.78 39.69 24.68
N GLY A 36 15.66 38.77 24.27
CA GLY A 36 16.06 38.59 22.87
C GLY A 36 16.74 39.80 22.23
N GLY A 37 17.63 40.47 22.96
CA GLY A 37 18.36 41.65 22.48
C GLY A 37 17.65 42.98 22.65
N ARG A 38 16.40 42.97 23.12
CA ARG A 38 15.74 44.19 23.61
C ARG A 38 16.34 44.63 24.94
N ALA A 39 16.28 45.94 25.19
CA ALA A 39 16.89 46.55 26.36
C ALA A 39 15.89 46.56 27.52
N VAL A 40 16.30 45.99 28.65
CA VAL A 40 15.53 45.99 29.90
C VAL A 40 16.02 47.14 30.77
N ALA A 41 15.08 47.96 31.26
CA ALA A 41 15.40 49.11 32.10
C ALA A 41 16.00 48.68 33.44
N VAL A 42 16.86 49.51 34.04
CA VAL A 42 17.48 49.19 35.33
C VAL A 42 16.42 48.98 36.41
N GLU A 43 15.39 49.82 36.43
CA GLU A 43 14.29 49.73 37.40
C GLU A 43 13.51 48.41 37.28
N GLU A 44 13.27 47.95 36.04
CA GLU A 44 12.61 46.66 35.77
C GLU A 44 13.49 45.48 36.20
N LEU A 45 14.80 45.54 35.91
CA LEU A 45 15.75 44.53 36.38
C LEU A 45 15.83 44.45 37.92
N ILE A 46 15.58 45.57 38.62
CA ILE A 46 15.53 45.56 40.09
C ILE A 46 14.29 44.81 40.56
N ASP A 47 13.12 45.14 40.00
CA ASP A 47 11.86 44.49 40.34
C ASP A 47 11.90 42.99 40.03
N ASP A 48 12.40 42.61 38.85
CA ASP A 48 12.51 41.22 38.43
C ASP A 48 13.39 40.37 39.35
N LEU A 49 14.49 40.94 39.87
CA LEU A 49 15.48 40.23 40.68
C LEU A 49 15.18 40.22 42.18
N TRP A 50 14.50 41.24 42.70
CA TRP A 50 14.27 41.42 44.13
C TRP A 50 12.80 41.66 44.53
N GLY A 51 11.95 42.12 43.62
CA GLY A 51 10.57 42.53 43.90
C GLY A 51 10.52 43.58 45.01
N ASP A 52 9.55 43.44 45.91
CA ASP A 52 9.37 44.32 47.08
C ASP A 52 10.55 44.32 48.06
N ALA A 53 11.47 43.35 47.98
CA ALA A 53 12.63 43.22 48.86
C ALA A 53 13.92 43.88 48.31
N ALA A 54 13.79 44.80 47.35
CA ALA A 54 14.93 45.46 46.73
C ALA A 54 15.77 46.29 47.73
N PRO A 55 17.09 46.05 47.85
CA PRO A 55 17.95 46.87 48.68
C PRO A 55 18.18 48.25 48.04
N ALA A 56 18.43 49.28 48.85
CA ALA A 56 18.76 50.62 48.36
C ALA A 56 20.00 50.65 47.43
N SER A 57 20.89 49.65 47.53
CA SER A 57 22.06 49.47 46.69
C SER A 57 21.80 48.72 45.37
N ALA A 58 20.56 48.31 45.07
CA ALA A 58 20.23 47.47 43.90
C ALA A 58 20.73 48.03 42.56
N PRO A 59 20.60 49.34 42.23
CA PRO A 59 21.15 49.89 40.99
C PRO A 59 22.66 49.67 40.86
N LYS A 60 23.39 49.79 41.98
CA LYS A 60 24.84 49.58 42.00
C LYS A 60 25.19 48.09 41.88
N MET A 61 24.40 47.21 42.49
CA MET A 61 24.59 45.76 42.40
C MET A 61 24.40 45.25 40.97
N ILE A 62 23.42 45.77 40.22
CA ILE A 62 23.25 45.45 38.79
C ILE A 62 24.52 45.79 38.00
N GLN A 63 25.10 46.99 38.19
CA GLN A 63 26.35 47.35 37.52
C GLN A 63 27.49 46.37 37.83
N VAL A 64 27.58 45.90 39.07
CA VAL A 64 28.59 44.92 39.50
C VAL A 64 28.36 43.57 38.80
N TYR A 65 27.13 43.07 38.77
CA TYR A 65 26.80 41.82 38.09
C TYR A 65 27.04 41.89 36.58
N VAL A 66 26.69 42.99 35.92
CA VAL A 66 27.01 43.22 34.50
C VAL A 66 28.52 43.25 34.27
N SER A 67 29.27 43.94 35.14
CA SER A 67 30.73 43.99 35.06
C SER A 67 31.37 42.59 35.23
N GLN A 68 30.83 41.77 36.13
CA GLN A 68 31.28 40.39 36.33
C GLN A 68 30.95 39.50 35.13
N LEU A 69 29.74 39.61 34.58
CA LEU A 69 29.34 38.87 33.37
C LEU A 69 30.20 39.25 32.17
N ARG A 70 30.50 40.54 31.95
CA ARG A 70 31.38 40.99 30.86
C ARG A 70 32.81 40.44 30.90
N LYS A 71 33.28 39.98 32.07
CA LYS A 71 34.58 39.30 32.20
C LYS A 71 34.51 37.83 31.78
N LEU A 72 33.30 37.26 31.73
CA LEU A 72 33.05 35.84 31.47
C LEU A 72 32.46 35.59 30.08
N LEU A 73 31.88 36.61 29.46
CA LEU A 73 31.19 36.55 28.16
C LEU A 73 32.00 37.33 27.10
N PRO A 74 31.76 37.09 25.80
CA PRO A 74 32.30 37.92 24.72
C PRO A 74 32.00 39.41 24.95
N PRO A 75 32.91 40.34 24.59
CA PRO A 75 32.77 41.77 24.85
C PRO A 75 31.44 42.38 24.36
N GLU A 76 30.95 41.89 23.23
CA GLU A 76 29.71 42.31 22.57
C GLU A 76 28.44 41.74 23.22
N ALA A 77 28.52 40.67 24.02
CA ALA A 77 27.35 39.93 24.50
C ALA A 77 26.43 40.72 25.44
N LEU A 78 26.92 41.79 26.09
CA LEU A 78 26.13 42.62 27.00
C LEU A 78 26.30 44.11 26.70
N ARG A 79 25.31 44.71 26.05
CA ARG A 79 25.29 46.12 25.71
C ARG A 79 24.63 46.96 26.79
N THR A 80 25.29 48.07 27.16
CA THR A 80 24.66 49.12 27.98
C THR A 80 23.89 50.04 27.05
N THR A 81 22.64 50.33 27.40
CA THR A 81 21.81 51.32 26.71
C THR A 81 21.63 52.55 27.60
N GLY A 82 21.02 53.61 27.08
CA GLY A 82 20.86 54.87 27.83
C GLY A 82 20.10 54.74 29.16
N ARG A 83 19.31 53.68 29.37
CA ARG A 83 18.51 53.45 30.59
C ARG A 83 18.52 51.99 31.08
N GLY A 84 19.39 51.12 30.56
CA GLY A 84 19.28 49.69 30.82
C GLY A 84 20.39 48.84 30.20
N TYR A 85 20.11 47.54 30.07
CA TYR A 85 21.02 46.55 29.50
C TYR A 85 20.29 45.62 28.54
N ALA A 86 21.01 45.10 27.55
CA ALA A 86 20.51 44.11 26.59
C ALA A 86 21.55 42.99 26.42
N ALA A 87 21.08 41.74 26.25
CA ALA A 87 21.93 40.63 25.83
C ALA A 87 21.99 40.58 24.30
N GLU A 88 23.15 40.85 23.72
CA GLU A 88 23.36 40.89 22.27
C GLU A 88 23.97 39.55 21.84
N VAL A 89 23.09 38.54 21.80
CA VAL A 89 23.43 37.16 21.47
C VAL A 89 22.54 36.73 20.30
N ALA A 90 23.11 35.98 19.36
CA ALA A 90 22.37 35.49 18.22
C ALA A 90 21.22 34.56 18.68
N PRO A 91 19.99 34.69 18.14
CA PRO A 91 18.86 33.87 18.58
C PRO A 91 19.09 32.35 18.50
N GLU A 92 19.89 31.90 17.53
CA GLU A 92 20.31 30.51 17.37
C GLU A 92 21.20 29.97 18.50
N ASP A 93 21.91 30.86 19.19
CA ASP A 93 22.78 30.55 20.32
C ASP A 93 22.00 30.49 21.64
N VAL A 94 20.69 30.78 21.66
CA VAL A 94 19.84 30.72 22.86
C VAL A 94 18.74 29.67 22.68
N ASP A 95 18.76 28.61 23.49
CA ASP A 95 17.86 27.46 23.33
C ASP A 95 16.36 27.82 23.36
N VAL A 96 15.95 28.82 24.16
CA VAL A 96 14.57 29.33 24.21
C VAL A 96 14.14 29.94 22.88
N ALA A 97 15.02 30.69 22.22
CA ALA A 97 14.74 31.31 20.93
C ALA A 97 14.76 30.27 19.81
N ARG A 98 15.73 29.34 19.84
CA ARG A 98 15.77 28.18 18.92
C ARG A 98 14.52 27.31 19.04
N PHE A 99 14.07 26.99 20.26
CA PHE A 99 12.83 26.28 20.52
C PHE A 99 11.62 27.00 19.92
N GLY A 100 11.53 28.32 20.12
CA GLY A 100 10.44 29.12 19.55
C GLY A 100 10.38 29.04 18.03
N ARG A 101 11.52 29.20 17.37
CA ARG A 101 11.61 29.09 15.90
C ARG A 101 11.22 27.70 15.41
N LEU A 102 11.78 26.64 16.00
CA LEU A 102 11.46 25.25 15.61
C LEU A 102 9.99 24.90 15.84
N HIS A 103 9.40 25.38 16.94
CA HIS A 103 7.98 25.21 17.22
C HIS A 103 7.11 25.92 16.17
N GLU A 104 7.42 27.17 15.83
CA GLU A 104 6.72 27.92 14.77
C GLU A 104 6.84 27.26 13.40
N GLU A 105 8.04 26.81 13.03
CA GLU A 105 8.29 26.05 11.80
C GLU A 105 7.46 24.75 11.77
N GLY A 106 7.46 23.99 12.88
CA GLY A 106 6.67 22.78 13.03
C GLY A 106 5.17 23.01 12.87
N ARG A 107 4.63 24.09 13.46
CA ARG A 107 3.22 24.47 13.27
C ARG A 107 2.90 24.86 11.83
N ALA A 108 3.80 25.63 11.20
CA ALA A 108 3.63 26.03 9.80
C ALA A 108 3.65 24.81 8.87
N LEU A 109 4.51 23.83 9.14
CA LEU A 109 4.58 22.53 8.48
C LEU A 109 3.29 21.72 8.64
N LEU A 110 2.76 21.65 9.86
CA LEU A 110 1.53 20.93 10.14
C LEU A 110 0.32 21.58 9.43
N ALA A 111 0.24 22.92 9.44
CA ALA A 111 -0.83 23.67 8.78
C ALA A 111 -0.86 23.48 7.25
N ARG A 112 0.28 23.16 6.62
CA ARG A 112 0.38 22.85 5.19
C ARG A 112 0.24 21.36 4.86
N GLY A 113 -0.05 20.52 5.87
CA GLY A 113 -0.24 19.08 5.70
C GLY A 113 1.04 18.24 5.65
N ASP A 114 2.21 18.84 5.89
CA ASP A 114 3.49 18.13 5.94
C ASP A 114 3.78 17.62 7.36
N ALA A 115 3.02 16.59 7.77
CA ALA A 115 3.07 16.03 9.11
C ALA A 115 4.44 15.42 9.45
N ALA A 116 5.14 14.86 8.45
CA ALA A 116 6.44 14.20 8.66
C ALA A 116 7.52 15.19 9.06
N ALA A 117 7.68 16.27 8.28
CA ALA A 117 8.64 17.30 8.62
C ALA A 117 8.20 18.10 9.85
N ALA A 118 6.88 18.29 10.08
CA ALA A 118 6.38 18.86 11.33
C ALA A 118 6.83 18.06 12.55
N ALA A 119 6.60 16.74 12.56
CA ALA A 119 6.99 15.86 13.65
C ALA A 119 8.50 15.91 13.92
N ALA A 120 9.32 15.92 12.86
CA ALA A 120 10.77 16.03 12.99
C ALA A 120 11.20 17.34 13.67
N ARG A 121 10.65 18.49 13.24
CA ARG A 121 10.97 19.80 13.82
C ARG A 121 10.48 19.95 15.26
N LEU A 122 9.29 19.45 15.57
CA LEU A 122 8.71 19.50 16.90
C LEU A 122 9.48 18.59 17.88
N ARG A 123 9.95 17.42 17.44
CA ARG A 123 10.85 16.56 18.24
C ARG A 123 12.21 17.24 18.47
N GLU A 124 12.78 17.89 17.46
CA GLU A 124 14.01 18.69 17.61
C GLU A 124 13.82 19.81 18.64
N ALA A 125 12.69 20.52 18.60
CA ALA A 125 12.36 21.56 19.57
C ALA A 125 12.28 20.99 21.00
N LEU A 126 11.56 19.89 21.18
CA LEU A 126 11.37 19.24 22.48
C LEU A 126 12.68 18.67 23.05
N ALA A 127 13.61 18.24 22.19
CA ALA A 127 14.92 17.74 22.61
C ALA A 127 15.83 18.82 23.24
N LEU A 128 15.52 20.11 23.05
CA LEU A 128 16.24 21.21 23.71
C LEU A 128 15.94 21.27 25.22
N TRP A 129 14.83 20.68 25.67
CA TRP A 129 14.41 20.69 27.07
C TRP A 129 15.19 19.67 27.89
N ARG A 130 15.93 20.15 28.89
CA ARG A 130 16.76 19.36 29.83
C ARG A 130 16.13 19.21 31.21
N GLY A 131 14.97 19.82 31.45
CA GLY A 131 14.27 19.83 32.73
C GLY A 131 13.26 20.97 32.81
N PRO A 132 12.80 21.34 34.02
CA PRO A 132 11.97 22.53 34.22
C PRO A 132 12.70 23.79 33.74
N ALA A 133 12.01 24.67 33.02
CA ALA A 133 12.60 25.92 32.55
C ALA A 133 13.16 26.76 33.72
N LEU A 134 14.33 27.36 33.52
CA LEU A 134 15.00 28.20 34.53
C LEU A 134 15.23 27.46 35.88
N ALA A 135 15.54 26.16 35.85
CA ALA A 135 15.80 25.41 37.08
C ALA A 135 17.00 26.02 37.84
N GLY A 136 16.82 26.24 39.15
CA GLY A 136 17.84 26.88 39.99
C GLY A 136 17.92 28.41 39.86
N VAL A 137 16.91 29.05 39.24
CA VAL A 137 16.64 30.49 39.29
C VAL A 137 15.34 30.67 40.06
N ASP A 138 15.41 31.37 41.18
CA ASP A 138 14.31 31.51 42.15
C ASP A 138 13.85 32.98 42.31
N GLU A 139 14.41 33.86 41.49
CA GLU A 139 14.08 35.27 41.41
C GLU A 139 12.60 35.52 41.03
N PRO A 140 11.99 36.63 41.48
CA PRO A 140 10.58 36.95 41.23
C PRO A 140 10.11 36.75 39.78
N PHE A 141 10.89 37.22 38.79
CA PHE A 141 10.52 37.07 37.37
C PHE A 141 10.44 35.60 36.91
N ALA A 142 11.21 34.71 37.54
CA ALA A 142 11.45 33.36 37.04
C ALA A 142 10.20 32.49 37.14
N ALA A 143 9.32 32.72 38.12
CA ALA A 143 8.08 31.95 38.28
C ALA A 143 7.14 32.16 37.09
N LEU A 144 6.92 33.41 36.68
CA LEU A 144 6.07 33.77 35.55
C LEU A 144 6.68 33.28 34.22
N GLU A 145 7.98 33.49 34.03
CA GLU A 145 8.67 33.05 32.81
C GLU A 145 8.74 31.52 32.71
N ARG A 146 8.93 30.80 33.82
CA ARG A 146 8.86 29.33 33.85
C ARG A 146 7.47 28.85 33.45
N ALA A 147 6.41 29.43 34.02
CA ALA A 147 5.03 29.07 33.64
C ALA A 147 4.78 29.31 32.14
N ARG A 148 5.18 30.47 31.62
CA ARG A 148 5.06 30.82 30.20
C ARG A 148 5.80 29.84 29.29
N LEU A 149 7.02 29.44 29.66
CA LEU A 149 7.82 28.50 28.88
C LEU A 149 7.24 27.08 28.94
N GLU A 150 6.82 26.60 30.11
CA GLU A 150 6.20 25.28 30.25
C GLU A 150 4.86 25.19 29.49
N ASP A 151 4.06 26.26 29.47
CA ASP A 151 2.86 26.31 28.62
C ASP A 151 3.19 26.20 27.13
N ARG A 152 4.29 26.83 26.67
CA ARG A 152 4.76 26.67 25.29
C ARG A 152 5.27 25.25 25.02
N ARG A 153 5.94 24.62 25.99
CA ARG A 153 6.35 23.21 25.90
C ARG A 153 5.15 22.31 25.70
N LEU A 154 4.10 22.52 26.49
CA LEU A 154 2.87 21.74 26.41
C LEU A 154 2.19 21.92 25.05
N ALA A 155 2.10 23.16 24.54
CA ALA A 155 1.58 23.42 23.20
C ALA A 155 2.42 22.73 22.10
N CYS A 156 3.74 22.70 22.23
CA CYS A 156 4.62 21.99 21.30
C CYS A 156 4.44 20.46 21.38
N LEU A 157 4.18 19.90 22.57
CA LEU A 157 3.82 18.49 22.73
C LEU A 157 2.49 18.19 22.05
N GLU A 158 1.46 19.02 22.26
CA GLU A 158 0.17 18.87 21.59
C GLU A 158 0.32 18.91 20.07
N ASP A 159 1.08 19.87 19.52
CA ASP A 159 1.32 19.96 18.08
C ASP A 159 2.09 18.73 17.55
N ARG A 160 3.03 18.19 18.33
CA ARG A 160 3.77 16.97 17.97
C ARG A 160 2.84 15.76 17.92
N VAL A 161 1.97 15.62 18.91
CA VAL A 161 0.96 14.57 18.95
C VAL A 161 0.00 14.68 17.76
N ASP A 162 -0.43 15.89 17.37
CA ASP A 162 -1.25 16.07 16.16
C ASP A 162 -0.49 15.63 14.89
N ALA A 163 0.81 15.92 14.79
CA ALA A 163 1.64 15.45 13.70
C ALA A 163 1.79 13.91 13.69
N ASP A 164 2.03 13.30 14.85
CA ASP A 164 2.13 11.84 15.02
C ASP A 164 0.79 11.15 14.66
N LEU A 165 -0.34 11.72 15.10
CA LEU A 165 -1.67 11.27 14.71
C LEU A 165 -1.90 11.39 13.21
N ALA A 166 -1.48 12.50 12.58
CA ALA A 166 -1.60 12.69 11.13
C ALA A 166 -0.75 11.69 10.33
N LEU A 167 0.38 11.23 10.88
CA LEU A 167 1.23 10.19 10.28
C LEU A 167 0.65 8.78 10.42
N GLY A 168 -0.36 8.60 11.27
CA GLY A 168 -0.90 7.29 11.60
C GLY A 168 -0.15 6.58 12.73
N ASP A 169 0.74 7.26 13.45
CA ASP A 169 1.53 6.69 14.57
C ASP A 169 0.71 6.67 15.88
N HIS A 170 -0.53 6.16 15.83
CA HIS A 170 -1.48 6.28 16.94
C HIS A 170 -1.33 5.23 18.05
N ASP A 171 -0.67 4.09 17.79
CA ASP A 171 -0.59 2.98 18.75
C ASP A 171 0.28 3.28 19.98
N ALA A 172 1.30 4.12 19.82
CA ALA A 172 2.24 4.46 20.90
C ALA A 172 1.77 5.65 21.77
N LEU A 173 0.79 6.42 21.30
CA LEU A 173 0.37 7.67 21.95
C LEU A 173 -0.47 7.54 23.23
N PRO A 174 -1.31 6.50 23.45
CA PRO A 174 -2.19 6.43 24.62
C PRO A 174 -1.43 6.56 25.95
N GLY A 175 -0.31 5.85 26.10
CA GLY A 175 0.47 5.88 27.35
C GLY A 175 1.11 7.24 27.65
N GLU A 176 1.59 7.95 26.63
CA GLU A 176 2.11 9.31 26.80
C GLU A 176 0.99 10.29 27.14
N LEU A 177 -0.14 10.19 26.46
CA LEU A 177 -1.30 11.06 26.68
C LEU A 177 -1.91 10.86 28.07
N GLU A 178 -1.94 9.63 28.58
CA GLU A 178 -2.33 9.34 29.97
C GLU A 178 -1.43 10.08 30.98
N ALA A 179 -0.11 10.03 30.78
CA ALA A 179 0.84 10.73 31.65
C ALA A 179 0.67 12.26 31.61
N LEU A 180 0.40 12.83 30.42
CA LEU A 180 0.14 14.26 30.27
C LEU A 180 -1.20 14.67 30.90
N LEU A 181 -2.25 13.88 30.71
CA LEU A 181 -3.59 14.13 31.29
C LEU A 181 -3.62 13.98 32.81
N ALA A 182 -2.75 13.16 33.40
CA ALA A 182 -2.58 13.10 34.85
C ALA A 182 -2.05 14.43 35.43
N ARG A 183 -1.18 15.12 34.69
CA ARG A 183 -0.60 16.42 35.07
C ARG A 183 -1.47 17.61 34.66
N HIS A 184 -2.24 17.46 33.60
CA HIS A 184 -3.05 18.52 33.00
C HIS A 184 -4.50 18.04 32.74
N PRO A 185 -5.26 17.71 33.80
CA PRO A 185 -6.54 17.00 33.69
C PRO A 185 -7.64 17.78 32.93
N HIS A 186 -7.51 19.10 32.83
CA HIS A 186 -8.49 19.99 32.19
C HIS A 186 -8.08 20.43 30.77
N ARG A 187 -6.98 19.91 30.21
CA ARG A 187 -6.57 20.23 28.82
C ARG A 187 -7.38 19.38 27.84
N GLU A 188 -8.46 19.96 27.30
CA GLU A 188 -9.35 19.25 26.39
C GLU A 188 -8.67 18.75 25.11
N ARG A 189 -7.69 19.50 24.55
CA ARG A 189 -6.96 19.07 23.34
C ARG A 189 -6.22 17.74 23.53
N LEU A 190 -5.57 17.54 24.68
CA LEU A 190 -4.95 16.26 25.02
C LEU A 190 -6.00 15.14 25.13
N ARG A 191 -7.20 15.46 25.63
CA ARG A 191 -8.29 14.48 25.70
C ARG A 191 -8.80 14.11 24.32
N GLU A 192 -8.97 15.08 23.43
CA GLU A 192 -9.32 14.83 22.02
C GLU A 192 -8.30 13.92 21.35
N GLN A 193 -7.01 14.21 21.51
CA GLN A 193 -5.92 13.42 20.97
C GLN A 193 -5.92 11.99 21.50
N GLN A 194 -6.20 11.81 22.80
CA GLN A 194 -6.28 10.49 23.42
C GLN A 194 -7.48 9.70 22.88
N MET A 195 -8.65 10.33 22.77
CA MET A 195 -9.84 9.70 22.19
C MET A 195 -9.59 9.27 20.74
N LEU A 196 -8.96 10.13 19.93
CA LEU A 196 -8.65 9.82 18.54
C LEU A 196 -7.61 8.70 18.41
N ALA A 197 -6.55 8.73 19.23
CA ALA A 197 -5.53 7.67 19.26
C ALA A 197 -6.14 6.31 19.62
N LEU A 198 -6.95 6.25 20.68
CA LEU A 198 -7.64 5.04 21.12
C LEU A 198 -8.61 4.53 20.05
N TYR A 199 -9.38 5.42 19.42
CA TYR A 199 -10.30 5.06 18.35
C TYR A 199 -9.57 4.42 17.16
N ARG A 200 -8.49 5.07 16.67
CA ARG A 200 -7.70 4.58 15.53
C ARG A 200 -6.99 3.25 15.82
N ALA A 201 -6.60 3.02 17.08
CA ALA A 201 -6.04 1.76 17.56
C ALA A 201 -7.10 0.64 17.73
N GLY A 202 -8.33 0.83 17.25
CA GLY A 202 -9.43 -0.12 17.40
C GLY A 202 -10.04 -0.19 18.80
N ARG A 203 -9.62 0.68 19.73
CA ARG A 203 -10.05 0.71 21.14
C ARG A 203 -11.22 1.67 21.33
N GLN A 204 -12.24 1.59 20.47
CA GLN A 204 -13.42 2.48 20.50
C GLN A 204 -14.11 2.54 21.88
N PRO A 205 -14.35 1.44 22.62
CA PRO A 205 -14.95 1.50 23.95
C PRO A 205 -14.14 2.35 24.94
N GLU A 206 -12.81 2.29 24.83
CA GLU A 206 -11.90 3.03 25.71
C GLU A 206 -11.86 4.52 25.34
N ALA A 207 -11.93 4.86 24.06
CA ALA A 207 -12.08 6.24 23.60
C ALA A 207 -13.36 6.89 24.16
N LEU A 208 -14.48 6.17 24.13
CA LEU A 208 -15.75 6.66 24.70
C LEU A 208 -15.72 6.71 26.23
N ALA A 209 -15.07 5.75 26.89
CA ALA A 209 -14.87 5.79 28.34
C ALA A 209 -14.04 7.01 28.78
N ALA A 210 -12.98 7.34 28.04
CA ALA A 210 -12.12 8.49 28.27
C ALA A 210 -12.90 9.82 28.21
N TYR A 211 -13.79 9.96 27.23
CA TYR A 211 -14.70 11.10 27.15
C TYR A 211 -15.61 11.19 28.39
N GLN A 212 -16.24 10.08 28.76
CA GLN A 212 -17.19 10.06 29.87
C GLN A 212 -16.52 10.35 31.22
N GLU A 213 -15.28 9.89 31.42
CA GLU A 213 -14.47 10.26 32.57
C GLU A 213 -14.17 11.76 32.60
N HIS A 214 -13.74 12.31 31.46
CA HIS A 214 -13.41 13.73 31.36
C HIS A 214 -14.62 14.63 31.61
N ARG A 215 -15.79 14.27 31.07
CA ARG A 215 -17.06 14.97 31.33
C ARG A 215 -17.40 15.01 32.82
N ARG A 216 -17.30 13.86 33.52
CA ARG A 216 -17.53 13.81 34.98
C ARG A 216 -16.55 14.70 35.75
N ARG A 217 -15.28 14.72 35.32
CA ARG A 217 -14.24 15.54 35.96
C ARG A 217 -14.47 17.04 35.74
N LEU A 218 -14.79 17.49 34.53
CA LEU A 218 -15.11 18.89 34.24
C LEU A 218 -16.33 19.37 35.03
N ALA A 219 -17.39 18.57 35.09
CA ALA A 219 -18.59 18.89 35.85
C ALA A 219 -18.31 18.95 37.36
N GLY A 220 -17.50 18.02 37.89
CA GLY A 220 -17.16 17.97 39.31
C GLY A 220 -16.22 19.08 39.76
N ASP A 221 -15.15 19.35 39.00
CA ASP A 221 -14.08 20.25 39.42
C ASP A 221 -14.38 21.72 39.06
N LEU A 222 -15.03 21.96 37.92
CA LEU A 222 -15.22 23.30 37.34
C LEU A 222 -16.70 23.67 37.09
N GLY A 223 -17.63 22.71 37.21
CA GLY A 223 -19.04 22.95 36.87
C GLY A 223 -19.28 23.20 35.38
N LEU A 224 -18.38 22.71 34.52
CA LEU A 224 -18.41 22.93 33.07
C LEU A 224 -18.79 21.65 32.30
N GLU A 225 -19.32 21.83 31.10
CA GLU A 225 -19.53 20.77 30.12
C GLU A 225 -18.36 20.71 29.11
N PRO A 226 -18.10 19.54 28.49
CA PRO A 226 -17.13 19.40 27.40
C PRO A 226 -17.34 20.41 26.27
N SER A 227 -16.24 20.87 25.67
CA SER A 227 -16.27 21.78 24.53
C SER A 227 -17.03 21.18 23.34
N PRO A 228 -17.57 22.02 22.43
CA PRO A 228 -18.25 21.55 21.22
C PRO A 228 -17.40 20.58 20.39
N ARG A 229 -16.09 20.83 20.30
CA ARG A 229 -15.15 20.01 19.52
C ARG A 229 -15.00 18.60 20.10
N LEU A 230 -14.93 18.48 21.43
CA LEU A 230 -14.85 17.19 22.10
C LEU A 230 -16.18 16.40 21.99
N ARG A 231 -17.33 17.10 22.09
CA ARG A 231 -18.66 16.49 21.85
C ARG A 231 -18.85 16.03 20.41
N GLU A 232 -18.35 16.80 19.44
CA GLU A 232 -18.37 16.43 18.03
C GLU A 232 -17.54 15.16 17.79
N LEU A 233 -16.33 15.09 18.37
CA LEU A 233 -15.48 13.90 18.27
C LEU A 233 -16.16 12.66 18.86
N GLU A 234 -16.81 12.76 20.04
CA GLU A 234 -17.62 11.66 20.59
C GLU A 234 -18.69 11.22 19.57
N GLY A 235 -19.44 12.17 19.00
CA GLY A 235 -20.47 11.87 18.00
C GLY A 235 -19.93 11.22 16.73
N ARG A 236 -18.76 11.65 16.25
CA ARG A 236 -18.08 11.07 15.08
C ARG A 236 -17.58 9.65 15.38
N ILE A 237 -17.02 9.41 16.57
CA ILE A 237 -16.61 8.08 17.03
C ILE A 237 -17.81 7.13 17.15
N LEU A 238 -18.94 7.61 17.69
CA LEU A 238 -20.18 6.80 17.79
C LEU A 238 -20.73 6.38 16.44
N ARG A 239 -20.56 7.22 15.40
CA ARG A 239 -20.99 6.93 14.03
C ARG A 239 -19.92 6.24 13.17
N GLN A 240 -18.75 5.95 13.76
CA GLN A 240 -17.59 5.41 13.04
C GLN A 240 -17.26 6.21 11.78
N ASP A 241 -17.23 7.54 11.93
CA ASP A 241 -17.00 8.49 10.85
C ASP A 241 -15.65 8.20 10.14
N PRO A 242 -15.66 7.87 8.82
CA PRO A 242 -14.44 7.50 8.09
C PRO A 242 -13.44 8.65 7.97
N GLY A 243 -13.88 9.90 8.15
CA GLY A 243 -12.99 11.05 8.24
C GLY A 243 -12.20 11.13 9.55
N LEU A 244 -12.38 10.20 10.49
CA LEU A 244 -11.54 10.05 11.67
C LEU A 244 -10.29 9.21 11.40
N ASP A 245 -10.27 8.39 10.35
CA ASP A 245 -9.11 7.59 10.01
C ASP A 245 -7.94 8.48 9.52
N PRO A 246 -6.67 8.08 9.75
CA PRO A 246 -5.54 8.85 9.29
C PRO A 246 -5.60 9.01 7.77
N ARG A 247 -5.48 10.25 7.29
CA ARG A 247 -5.13 10.46 5.88
C ARG A 247 -3.73 9.89 5.68
N PRO A 248 -3.49 9.15 4.61
CA PRO A 248 -2.22 8.48 4.42
C PRO A 248 -1.06 9.48 4.39
N ARG A 249 0.08 9.09 4.96
CA ARG A 249 1.37 9.62 4.55
C ARG A 249 1.40 9.61 3.02
N ALA A 250 1.44 10.78 2.39
CA ALA A 250 2.00 10.87 1.05
C ALA A 250 3.46 10.47 1.22
N ALA A 251 3.75 9.17 1.06
CA ALA A 251 5.09 8.65 1.22
C ALA A 251 5.93 9.27 0.11
N ALA A 252 6.94 10.01 0.49
CA ALA A 252 7.86 10.71 -0.40
C ALA A 252 8.76 9.76 -1.24
N ASP A 253 8.32 8.52 -1.50
CA ASP A 253 8.97 7.52 -2.37
C ASP A 253 8.00 6.83 -3.37
N ASP A 254 6.74 7.27 -3.48
CA ASP A 254 5.71 6.70 -4.37
C ASP A 254 5.83 7.16 -5.84
N GLU A 255 6.98 6.94 -6.48
CA GLU A 255 7.08 7.16 -7.92
C GLU A 255 6.42 5.99 -8.67
N VAL A 256 5.37 6.29 -9.43
CA VAL A 256 4.83 5.37 -10.44
C VAL A 256 5.93 5.06 -11.45
N ARG A 257 6.29 3.79 -11.56
CA ARG A 257 7.33 3.32 -12.50
C ARG A 257 6.69 2.64 -13.68
N TYR A 258 7.47 2.50 -14.75
CA TYR A 258 7.04 1.84 -15.98
C TYR A 258 8.05 0.78 -16.39
N VAL A 259 7.55 -0.39 -16.82
CA VAL A 259 8.34 -1.44 -17.46
C VAL A 259 7.79 -1.74 -18.84
N ARG A 260 8.65 -2.18 -19.77
CA ARG A 260 8.22 -2.64 -21.09
C ARG A 260 7.84 -4.12 -21.03
N SER A 261 6.62 -4.44 -21.46
CA SER A 261 6.15 -5.80 -21.71
C SER A 261 5.76 -5.90 -23.18
N GLY A 262 6.66 -6.46 -24.00
CA GLY A 262 6.55 -6.38 -25.45
C GLY A 262 6.70 -4.93 -25.93
N ASP A 263 5.70 -4.43 -26.66
CA ASP A 263 5.61 -3.06 -27.17
C ASP A 263 4.85 -2.10 -26.23
N VAL A 264 4.38 -2.59 -25.08
CA VAL A 264 3.47 -1.87 -24.17
C VAL A 264 4.20 -1.44 -22.90
N ALA A 265 3.93 -0.24 -22.41
CA ALA A 265 4.34 0.23 -21.08
C ALA A 265 3.36 -0.22 -20.00
N ILE A 266 3.85 -0.91 -18.98
CA ILE A 266 3.09 -1.34 -17.81
C ILE A 266 3.49 -0.47 -16.63
N ALA A 267 2.51 0.27 -16.09
CA ALA A 267 2.67 1.07 -14.88
C ALA A 267 2.63 0.17 -13.64
N TYR A 268 3.58 0.37 -12.73
CA TYR A 268 3.66 -0.37 -11.48
C TYR A 268 4.18 0.50 -10.33
N GLN A 269 3.94 0.05 -9.11
CA GLN A 269 4.40 0.65 -7.87
C GLN A 269 4.80 -0.45 -6.89
N VAL A 270 5.83 -0.20 -6.10
CA VAL A 270 6.28 -1.10 -5.03
C VAL A 270 6.10 -0.39 -3.69
N VAL A 271 5.46 -1.03 -2.73
CA VAL A 271 5.13 -0.48 -1.41
C VAL A 271 5.55 -1.46 -0.32
N GLY A 272 6.28 -0.97 0.67
CA GLY A 272 6.84 -1.79 1.75
C GLY A 272 8.17 -2.46 1.38
N ASP A 273 8.79 -3.08 2.37
CA ASP A 273 10.13 -3.70 2.30
C ASP A 273 10.17 -5.08 2.99
N GLY A 274 9.00 -5.69 3.21
CA GLY A 274 8.88 -6.99 3.83
C GLY A 274 9.51 -8.14 3.02
N PRO A 275 9.82 -9.28 3.66
CA PRO A 275 10.62 -10.36 3.07
C PRO A 275 9.87 -11.21 2.04
N LEU A 276 8.54 -11.13 2.00
CA LEU A 276 7.70 -11.79 0.99
C LEU A 276 7.28 -10.78 -0.06
N ASP A 277 7.52 -11.09 -1.34
CA ASP A 277 6.96 -10.31 -2.44
C ASP A 277 5.49 -10.69 -2.67
N LEU A 278 4.61 -9.70 -2.74
CA LEU A 278 3.18 -9.88 -2.96
C LEU A 278 2.78 -9.15 -4.25
N VAL A 279 2.33 -9.87 -5.27
CA VAL A 279 1.86 -9.24 -6.52
C VAL A 279 0.34 -9.22 -6.55
N LEU A 280 -0.26 -8.03 -6.60
CA LEU A 280 -1.71 -7.89 -6.65
C LEU A 280 -2.22 -7.66 -8.08
N VAL A 281 -2.96 -8.63 -8.60
CA VAL A 281 -3.66 -8.57 -9.89
C VAL A 281 -5.13 -8.23 -9.67
N HIS A 282 -5.49 -7.00 -10.02
CA HIS A 282 -6.86 -6.50 -9.91
C HIS A 282 -7.85 -7.12 -10.91
N GLY A 283 -9.13 -6.94 -10.61
CA GLY A 283 -10.26 -7.35 -11.44
C GLY A 283 -10.50 -6.47 -12.67
N TRP A 284 -11.75 -6.43 -13.14
CA TRP A 284 -12.16 -5.93 -14.46
C TRP A 284 -11.57 -4.58 -14.91
N VAL A 285 -12.01 -3.46 -14.31
CA VAL A 285 -11.43 -2.13 -14.57
C VAL A 285 -10.73 -1.69 -13.31
N CYS A 286 -9.44 -1.34 -13.42
CA CYS A 286 -8.66 -0.95 -12.26
C CYS A 286 -7.67 0.20 -12.56
N SER A 287 -7.30 0.90 -11.50
CA SER A 287 -6.10 1.72 -11.45
C SER A 287 -5.56 1.78 -10.02
N PHE A 288 -4.38 1.23 -9.75
CA PHE A 288 -3.82 1.26 -8.40
C PHE A 288 -3.61 2.69 -7.89
N HIS A 289 -3.26 3.62 -8.79
CA HIS A 289 -3.05 5.03 -8.45
C HIS A 289 -4.34 5.69 -7.95
N ALA A 290 -5.45 5.48 -8.65
CA ALA A 290 -6.75 5.97 -8.18
C ALA A 290 -7.21 5.26 -6.90
N GLY A 291 -6.76 4.01 -6.67
CA GLY A 291 -7.03 3.26 -5.44
C GLY A 291 -6.50 3.92 -4.17
N TRP A 292 -5.38 4.65 -4.25
CA TRP A 292 -4.85 5.41 -3.11
C TRP A 292 -5.72 6.59 -2.67
N GLU A 293 -6.57 7.10 -3.56
CA GLU A 293 -7.49 8.20 -3.28
C GLU A 293 -8.75 7.76 -2.52
N TYR A 294 -8.98 6.45 -2.39
CA TYR A 294 -10.15 5.88 -1.72
C TYR A 294 -9.79 5.10 -0.47
N ALA A 295 -10.27 5.58 0.68
CA ALA A 295 -9.82 5.11 1.99
C ALA A 295 -9.93 3.58 2.17
N PRO A 296 -11.04 2.90 1.82
CA PRO A 296 -11.13 1.45 1.98
C PRO A 296 -10.08 0.66 1.18
N LEU A 297 -9.86 1.02 -0.08
CA LEU A 297 -8.88 0.36 -0.95
C LEU A 297 -7.43 0.71 -0.57
N ALA A 298 -7.18 1.97 -0.24
CA ALA A 298 -5.89 2.42 0.23
C ALA A 298 -5.49 1.74 1.56
N ARG A 299 -6.46 1.51 2.46
CA ARG A 299 -6.27 0.72 3.69
C ARG A 299 -5.91 -0.73 3.36
N PHE A 300 -6.63 -1.34 2.42
CA PHE A 300 -6.36 -2.70 1.97
C PHE A 300 -4.94 -2.85 1.43
N TYR A 301 -4.47 -1.92 0.58
CA TYR A 301 -3.08 -1.90 0.10
C TYR A 301 -2.07 -1.78 1.24
N ARG A 302 -2.29 -0.87 2.21
CA ARG A 302 -1.37 -0.73 3.35
C ARG A 302 -1.29 -1.98 4.19
N ARG A 303 -2.42 -2.64 4.42
CA ARG A 303 -2.46 -3.88 5.21
C ARG A 303 -1.71 -5.01 4.51
N LEU A 304 -1.86 -5.14 3.19
CA LEU A 304 -1.04 -6.08 2.42
C LEU A 304 0.45 -5.71 2.45
N ALA A 305 0.80 -4.44 2.30
CA ALA A 305 2.19 -3.97 2.39
C ALA A 305 2.80 -4.11 3.81
N GLY A 306 1.96 -4.24 4.85
CA GLY A 306 2.41 -4.61 6.19
C GLY A 306 2.75 -6.10 6.33
N MET A 307 2.25 -6.95 5.43
CA MET A 307 2.50 -8.40 5.40
C MET A 307 3.70 -8.79 4.51
N GLY A 308 4.16 -7.87 3.65
CA GLY A 308 5.22 -8.12 2.67
C GLY A 308 5.52 -6.91 1.79
N ARG A 309 6.45 -7.05 0.85
CA ARG A 309 6.70 -6.04 -0.20
C ARG A 309 5.63 -6.15 -1.28
N LEU A 310 4.68 -5.22 -1.29
CA LEU A 310 3.55 -5.21 -2.20
C LEU A 310 3.91 -4.59 -3.55
N ILE A 311 3.65 -5.33 -4.62
CA ILE A 311 3.84 -4.94 -6.01
C ILE A 311 2.47 -4.75 -6.65
N LEU A 312 2.13 -3.50 -6.92
CA LEU A 312 0.91 -3.07 -7.59
C LEU A 312 1.21 -2.79 -9.06
N PHE A 313 0.31 -3.14 -9.96
CA PHE A 313 0.40 -2.72 -11.36
C PHE A 313 -0.97 -2.57 -12.00
N ASP A 314 -1.02 -1.73 -13.04
CA ASP A 314 -2.19 -1.61 -13.89
C ASP A 314 -2.04 -2.57 -15.06
N LYS A 315 -2.98 -3.50 -15.24
CA LYS A 315 -2.96 -4.43 -16.38
C LYS A 315 -2.93 -3.65 -17.69
N ARG A 316 -2.28 -4.17 -18.72
CA ARG A 316 -2.31 -3.58 -20.07
C ARG A 316 -3.75 -3.19 -20.48
N GLY A 317 -3.92 -2.00 -21.06
CA GLY A 317 -5.23 -1.48 -21.42
C GLY A 317 -6.04 -0.87 -20.27
N THR A 318 -5.54 -0.89 -19.03
CA THR A 318 -6.21 -0.30 -17.86
C THR A 318 -5.35 0.75 -17.15
N GLY A 319 -6.00 1.65 -16.43
CA GLY A 319 -5.37 2.63 -15.55
C GLY A 319 -4.28 3.45 -16.25
N MET A 320 -3.09 3.48 -15.67
CA MET A 320 -1.93 4.23 -16.14
C MET A 320 -1.06 3.48 -17.15
N SER A 321 -1.33 2.19 -17.41
CA SER A 321 -0.66 1.42 -18.45
C SER A 321 -1.16 1.82 -19.83
N ASP A 322 -0.34 1.56 -20.86
CA ASP A 322 -0.67 1.91 -22.24
C ASP A 322 -2.03 1.32 -22.67
N ARG A 323 -2.78 2.13 -23.41
CA ARG A 323 -4.10 1.75 -23.93
C ARG A 323 -3.95 0.94 -25.20
N VAL A 324 -4.24 -0.35 -25.10
CA VAL A 324 -4.14 -1.32 -26.19
C VAL A 324 -5.45 -2.09 -26.36
N GLY A 325 -5.55 -2.84 -27.45
CA GLY A 325 -6.64 -3.79 -27.65
C GLY A 325 -6.62 -4.94 -26.63
N ILE A 326 -7.63 -5.81 -26.67
CA ILE A 326 -7.67 -6.97 -25.79
C ILE A 326 -6.56 -7.95 -26.16
N ALA A 327 -5.68 -8.19 -25.19
CA ALA A 327 -4.65 -9.20 -25.28
C ALA A 327 -5.10 -10.50 -24.57
N PRO A 328 -4.67 -11.68 -25.04
CA PRO A 328 -4.99 -12.95 -24.40
C PRO A 328 -4.34 -13.07 -23.02
N LEU A 329 -4.84 -14.01 -22.20
CA LEU A 329 -4.32 -14.27 -20.85
C LEU A 329 -2.80 -14.49 -20.85
N GLU A 330 -2.27 -15.20 -21.84
CA GLU A 330 -0.84 -15.44 -22.02
C GLU A 330 0.00 -14.16 -22.09
N GLU A 331 -0.45 -13.16 -22.85
CA GLU A 331 0.28 -11.89 -22.93
C GLU A 331 0.13 -11.06 -21.66
N ARG A 332 -0.95 -11.26 -20.91
CA ARG A 332 -1.18 -10.56 -19.64
C ARG A 332 -0.33 -11.15 -18.50
N ILE A 333 -0.04 -12.45 -18.52
CA ILE A 333 0.91 -13.04 -17.56
C ILE A 333 2.36 -12.62 -17.83
N ASP A 334 2.70 -12.28 -19.08
CA ASP A 334 4.00 -11.64 -19.41
C ASP A 334 4.14 -10.26 -18.72
N ASP A 335 3.05 -9.51 -18.53
CA ASP A 335 3.08 -8.24 -17.79
C ASP A 335 3.45 -8.47 -16.33
N VAL A 336 2.87 -9.49 -15.70
CA VAL A 336 3.19 -9.88 -14.32
C VAL A 336 4.67 -10.21 -14.21
N ARG A 337 5.21 -11.03 -15.13
CA ARG A 337 6.64 -11.38 -15.13
C ARG A 337 7.52 -10.14 -15.33
N ALA A 338 7.19 -9.27 -16.28
CA ALA A 338 7.97 -8.06 -16.55
C ALA A 338 7.99 -7.11 -15.34
N VAL A 339 6.85 -6.94 -14.66
CA VAL A 339 6.76 -6.14 -13.43
C VAL A 339 7.57 -6.77 -12.29
N MET A 340 7.48 -8.09 -12.11
CA MET A 340 8.31 -8.79 -11.13
C MET A 340 9.80 -8.61 -11.40
N ASP A 341 10.25 -8.78 -12.65
CA ASP A 341 11.66 -8.61 -13.02
C ASP A 341 12.13 -7.16 -12.77
N ALA A 342 11.32 -6.16 -13.13
CA ALA A 342 11.63 -4.75 -12.90
C ALA A 342 11.64 -4.36 -11.41
N ALA A 343 10.82 -5.02 -10.59
CA ALA A 343 10.81 -4.85 -9.14
C ALA A 343 11.92 -5.65 -8.42
N GLY A 344 12.69 -6.47 -9.16
CA GLY A 344 13.68 -7.37 -8.58
C GLY A 344 13.05 -8.48 -7.73
N SER A 345 11.89 -9.00 -8.17
CA SER A 345 11.16 -10.09 -7.51
C SER A 345 11.42 -11.42 -8.23
N GLU A 346 12.21 -12.29 -7.60
CA GLU A 346 12.49 -13.62 -8.13
C GLU A 346 11.29 -14.55 -7.97
N ARG A 347 10.61 -14.52 -6.83
CA ARG A 347 9.40 -15.30 -6.56
C ARG A 347 8.43 -14.49 -5.73
N ALA A 348 7.13 -14.63 -5.99
CA ALA A 348 6.10 -13.89 -5.27
C ALA A 348 4.91 -14.77 -4.87
N VAL A 349 4.18 -14.32 -3.86
CA VAL A 349 2.78 -14.72 -3.67
C VAL A 349 1.92 -13.91 -4.63
N LEU A 350 1.08 -14.59 -5.41
CA LEU A 350 0.22 -13.95 -6.39
C LEU A 350 -1.20 -13.82 -5.84
N LEU A 351 -1.70 -12.59 -5.76
CA LEU A 351 -3.04 -12.28 -5.28
C LEU A 351 -3.92 -11.88 -6.47
N GLY A 352 -4.95 -12.66 -6.78
CA GLY A 352 -5.87 -12.41 -7.89
C GLY A 352 -7.28 -12.11 -7.40
N ILE A 353 -7.84 -10.97 -7.81
CA ILE A 353 -9.22 -10.58 -7.50
C ILE A 353 -10.07 -10.68 -8.77
N SER A 354 -11.24 -11.33 -8.71
CA SER A 354 -12.16 -11.39 -9.86
C SER A 354 -11.45 -11.93 -11.11
N GLU A 355 -11.45 -11.22 -12.24
CA GLU A 355 -10.66 -11.56 -13.44
C GLU A 355 -9.17 -11.84 -13.17
N GLY A 356 -8.58 -11.22 -12.14
CA GLY A 356 -7.19 -11.45 -11.76
C GLY A 356 -6.91 -12.90 -11.37
N GLY A 357 -7.89 -13.62 -10.80
CA GLY A 357 -7.74 -15.01 -10.38
C GLY A 357 -7.37 -15.98 -11.52
N PRO A 358 -8.10 -16.04 -12.65
CA PRO A 358 -7.69 -16.86 -13.79
C PRO A 358 -6.28 -16.52 -14.30
N MET A 359 -5.88 -15.25 -14.23
CA MET A 359 -4.55 -14.81 -14.66
C MET A 359 -3.45 -15.35 -13.74
N VAL A 360 -3.58 -15.15 -12.43
CA VAL A 360 -2.59 -15.68 -11.46
C VAL A 360 -2.59 -17.21 -11.39
N THR A 361 -3.72 -17.85 -11.72
CA THR A 361 -3.84 -19.31 -11.83
C THR A 361 -3.04 -19.85 -13.01
N LEU A 362 -3.18 -19.21 -14.18
CA LEU A 362 -2.38 -19.58 -15.35
C LEU A 362 -0.89 -19.35 -15.09
N PHE A 363 -0.54 -18.20 -14.51
CA PHE A 363 0.85 -17.89 -14.14
C PHE A 363 1.42 -18.95 -13.20
N ALA A 364 0.71 -19.31 -12.13
CA ALA A 364 1.17 -20.29 -11.15
C ALA A 364 1.35 -21.70 -11.76
N ALA A 365 0.59 -22.03 -12.81
CA ALA A 365 0.72 -23.30 -13.51
C ALA A 365 1.89 -23.34 -14.50
N THR A 366 2.19 -22.23 -15.18
CA THR A 366 3.26 -22.15 -16.21
C THR A 366 4.60 -21.66 -15.64
N HIS A 367 4.59 -20.97 -14.51
CA HIS A 367 5.75 -20.38 -13.83
C HIS A 367 5.74 -20.72 -12.33
N ALA A 368 5.63 -22.02 -12.03
CA ALA A 368 5.64 -22.51 -10.66
C ALA A 368 6.95 -22.19 -9.92
N ASP A 369 8.06 -22.09 -10.65
CA ASP A 369 9.37 -21.65 -10.17
C ASP A 369 9.36 -20.19 -9.69
N ARG A 370 8.54 -19.33 -10.31
CA ARG A 370 8.37 -17.92 -9.95
C ARG A 370 7.26 -17.68 -8.92
N THR A 371 6.58 -18.73 -8.46
CA THR A 371 5.41 -18.61 -7.59
C THR A 371 5.66 -19.24 -6.22
N VAL A 372 5.45 -18.48 -5.14
CA VAL A 372 5.50 -18.99 -3.76
C VAL A 372 4.18 -19.62 -3.38
N ALA A 373 3.09 -18.86 -3.55
CA ALA A 373 1.73 -19.27 -3.22
C ALA A 373 0.71 -18.46 -4.03
N LEU A 374 -0.55 -18.87 -4.00
CA LEU A 374 -1.66 -18.23 -4.69
C LEU A 374 -2.74 -17.78 -3.69
N VAL A 375 -3.26 -16.57 -3.83
CA VAL A 375 -4.46 -16.10 -3.12
C VAL A 375 -5.50 -15.68 -4.16
N ALA A 376 -6.57 -16.47 -4.27
CA ALA A 376 -7.66 -16.24 -5.20
C ALA A 376 -8.88 -15.69 -4.43
N MET A 377 -9.25 -14.44 -4.71
CA MET A 377 -10.34 -13.72 -4.03
C MET A 377 -11.50 -13.48 -4.98
N SER A 378 -12.69 -13.96 -4.61
CA SER A 378 -13.95 -13.66 -5.30
C SER A 378 -13.81 -13.75 -6.83
N THR A 379 -13.49 -14.93 -7.34
CA THR A 379 -12.98 -15.16 -8.70
C THR A 379 -13.68 -16.33 -9.40
N PHE A 380 -13.15 -16.82 -10.51
CA PHE A 380 -13.76 -17.86 -11.33
C PHE A 380 -12.73 -18.59 -12.18
N ALA A 381 -13.00 -19.87 -12.46
CA ALA A 381 -12.31 -20.59 -13.53
C ALA A 381 -12.94 -20.36 -14.91
N ARG A 382 -14.26 -20.08 -14.92
CA ARG A 382 -15.09 -19.77 -16.10
C ARG A 382 -16.36 -19.04 -15.64
N ARG A 383 -16.93 -18.18 -16.47
CA ARG A 383 -18.17 -17.44 -16.11
C ARG A 383 -19.43 -17.90 -16.82
N THR A 384 -19.31 -18.53 -17.98
CA THR A 384 -20.47 -18.87 -18.82
C THR A 384 -20.72 -20.37 -18.83
N ALA A 385 -21.98 -20.77 -18.69
CA ALA A 385 -22.37 -22.17 -18.71
C ALA A 385 -21.94 -22.86 -20.02
N THR A 386 -21.51 -24.11 -19.91
CA THR A 386 -21.11 -24.96 -21.05
C THR A 386 -21.29 -26.43 -20.67
N PRO A 387 -21.33 -27.40 -21.61
CA PRO A 387 -21.42 -28.81 -21.23
C PRO A 387 -20.35 -29.21 -20.20
N GLY A 388 -20.78 -29.71 -19.04
CA GLY A 388 -19.91 -30.05 -17.90
C GLY A 388 -19.59 -28.88 -16.94
N TYR A 389 -20.21 -27.71 -17.12
CA TYR A 389 -20.12 -26.57 -16.21
C TYR A 389 -21.44 -25.78 -16.21
N PRO A 390 -22.30 -25.96 -15.19
CA PRO A 390 -23.65 -25.40 -15.18
C PRO A 390 -23.72 -23.93 -14.75
N ILE A 391 -22.64 -23.37 -14.19
CA ILE A 391 -22.63 -22.04 -13.58
C ILE A 391 -22.65 -20.97 -14.68
N ASP A 392 -23.62 -20.05 -14.60
CA ASP A 392 -23.72 -18.88 -15.46
C ASP A 392 -23.79 -17.60 -14.61
N VAL A 393 -22.71 -16.81 -14.65
CA VAL A 393 -22.54 -15.65 -13.77
C VAL A 393 -23.32 -14.44 -14.32
N PRO A 394 -24.11 -13.72 -13.50
CA PRO A 394 -24.82 -12.53 -13.93
C PRO A 394 -23.90 -11.45 -14.54
N LYS A 395 -24.30 -10.98 -15.73
CA LYS A 395 -23.53 -10.00 -16.52
C LYS A 395 -24.04 -8.59 -16.27
N LEU A 396 -23.10 -7.66 -16.10
CA LEU A 396 -23.38 -6.23 -16.10
C LEU A 396 -23.28 -5.69 -17.54
N ASP A 397 -24.35 -5.09 -18.05
CA ASP A 397 -24.35 -4.55 -19.41
C ASP A 397 -23.69 -3.16 -19.48
N VAL A 398 -22.83 -2.99 -20.48
CA VAL A 398 -21.92 -1.85 -20.64
C VAL A 398 -22.15 -1.20 -22.01
N THR A 399 -22.95 -0.14 -21.98
CA THR A 399 -23.22 0.74 -23.11
C THR A 399 -22.29 1.97 -23.05
N ALA A 400 -22.14 2.68 -24.16
CA ALA A 400 -21.33 3.91 -24.14
C ALA A 400 -22.06 5.03 -23.39
N GLU A 401 -23.40 5.01 -23.46
CA GLU A 401 -24.33 5.95 -22.88
C GLU A 401 -24.35 5.89 -21.34
N ASP A 402 -24.16 4.69 -20.76
CA ASP A 402 -24.19 4.50 -19.30
C ASP A 402 -22.82 4.66 -18.63
N TRP A 403 -21.74 4.87 -19.39
CA TRP A 403 -20.38 4.89 -18.84
C TRP A 403 -20.15 6.09 -17.91
N GLY A 404 -19.58 5.84 -16.73
CA GLY A 404 -19.47 6.82 -15.64
C GLY A 404 -20.45 6.54 -14.51
N LEU A 405 -21.27 7.51 -14.13
CA LEU A 405 -22.13 7.42 -12.94
C LEU A 405 -23.22 6.33 -13.04
N PRO A 406 -23.95 6.17 -14.17
CA PRO A 406 -25.01 5.15 -14.26
C PRO A 406 -24.49 3.72 -14.10
N ILE A 407 -23.39 3.36 -14.79
CA ILE A 407 -22.77 2.05 -14.64
C ILE A 407 -22.17 1.85 -13.24
N ALA A 408 -21.59 2.91 -12.64
CA ALA A 408 -21.04 2.84 -11.29
C ALA A 408 -22.11 2.54 -10.24
N ARG A 409 -23.27 3.21 -10.32
CA ARG A 409 -24.38 2.92 -9.40
C ARG A 409 -24.85 1.47 -9.51
N ARG A 410 -25.14 0.99 -10.72
CA ARG A 410 -25.53 -0.41 -10.93
C ARG A 410 -24.47 -1.38 -10.43
N TRP A 411 -23.20 -1.09 -10.67
CA TRP A 411 -22.10 -1.92 -10.20
C TRP A 411 -22.04 -1.94 -8.66
N VAL A 412 -22.16 -0.79 -7.99
CA VAL A 412 -22.14 -0.74 -6.52
C VAL A 412 -23.35 -1.47 -5.94
N ASP A 413 -24.55 -1.22 -6.47
CA ASP A 413 -25.79 -1.89 -6.03
C ASP A 413 -25.68 -3.42 -6.10
N GLU A 414 -25.09 -3.95 -7.19
CA GLU A 414 -24.98 -5.39 -7.41
C GLU A 414 -23.72 -6.03 -6.79
N ARG A 415 -22.62 -5.29 -6.66
CA ARG A 415 -21.28 -5.84 -6.40
C ARG A 415 -20.62 -5.30 -5.14
N ALA A 416 -21.08 -4.19 -4.60
CA ALA A 416 -20.62 -3.63 -3.33
C ALA A 416 -21.82 -3.08 -2.51
N PRO A 417 -22.84 -3.93 -2.22
CA PRO A 417 -24.10 -3.47 -1.64
C PRO A 417 -23.93 -2.81 -0.26
N SER A 418 -22.84 -3.09 0.46
CA SER A 418 -22.56 -2.42 1.74
C SER A 418 -22.42 -0.90 1.61
N VAL A 419 -21.98 -0.41 0.45
CA VAL A 419 -21.77 1.02 0.17
C VAL A 419 -22.73 1.58 -0.88
N ALA A 420 -23.77 0.83 -1.27
CA ALA A 420 -24.78 1.29 -2.23
C ALA A 420 -25.56 2.55 -1.78
N HIS A 421 -25.64 2.76 -0.48
CA HIS A 421 -26.25 3.94 0.12
C HIS A 421 -25.30 5.15 0.20
N ASP A 422 -24.00 4.96 -0.08
CA ASP A 422 -22.97 6.00 -0.01
C ASP A 422 -22.75 6.67 -1.37
N GLU A 423 -23.29 7.88 -1.50
CA GLU A 423 -23.19 8.70 -2.71
C GLU A 423 -21.76 9.20 -3.01
N GLU A 424 -20.87 9.22 -2.03
CA GLU A 424 -19.45 9.53 -2.24
C GLU A 424 -18.74 8.31 -2.82
N ALA A 425 -18.98 7.12 -2.27
CA ALA A 425 -18.45 5.86 -2.80
C ALA A 425 -18.89 5.64 -4.26
N VAL A 426 -20.18 5.80 -4.57
CA VAL A 426 -20.70 5.67 -5.95
C VAL A 426 -20.02 6.64 -6.92
N ARG A 427 -19.80 7.90 -6.49
CA ARG A 427 -19.08 8.90 -7.31
C ARG A 427 -17.61 8.56 -7.47
N TRP A 428 -16.97 8.01 -6.45
CA TRP A 428 -15.61 7.54 -6.55
C TRP A 428 -15.50 6.38 -7.55
N TYR A 429 -16.38 5.37 -7.47
CA TYR A 429 -16.41 4.26 -8.45
C TYR A 429 -16.63 4.76 -9.89
N ALA A 430 -17.47 5.77 -10.08
CA ALA A 430 -17.66 6.40 -11.39
C ALA A 430 -16.36 7.01 -11.93
N SER A 431 -15.65 7.78 -11.10
CA SER A 431 -14.33 8.34 -11.44
C SER A 431 -13.30 7.24 -11.70
N TYR A 432 -13.28 6.21 -10.84
CA TYR A 432 -12.38 5.07 -10.91
C TYR A 432 -12.54 4.30 -12.23
N PHE A 433 -13.78 4.03 -12.66
CA PHE A 433 -14.04 3.35 -13.93
C PHE A 433 -13.62 4.17 -15.14
N VAL A 434 -13.93 5.47 -15.16
CA VAL A 434 -13.56 6.36 -16.28
C VAL A 434 -12.04 6.51 -16.39
N ARG A 435 -11.33 6.61 -15.26
CA ARG A 435 -9.86 6.62 -15.22
C ARG A 435 -9.29 5.27 -15.62
N GLY A 436 -9.91 4.17 -15.21
CA GLY A 436 -9.43 2.82 -15.48
C GLY A 436 -9.61 2.39 -16.94
N ALA A 437 -10.71 2.72 -17.61
CA ALA A 437 -11.00 2.24 -18.96
C ALA A 437 -11.93 3.19 -19.76
N SER A 438 -11.77 3.20 -21.08
CA SER A 438 -12.80 3.74 -21.98
C SER A 438 -13.98 2.76 -22.07
N PRO A 439 -15.20 3.19 -22.44
CA PRO A 439 -16.35 2.27 -22.54
C PRO A 439 -16.13 1.13 -23.54
N GLY A 440 -15.43 1.41 -24.66
CA GLY A 440 -15.05 0.40 -25.63
C GLY A 440 -14.10 -0.64 -25.05
N ALA A 441 -13.07 -0.20 -24.31
CA ALA A 441 -12.13 -1.10 -23.62
C ALA A 441 -12.83 -1.92 -22.54
N ALA A 442 -13.68 -1.32 -21.73
CA ALA A 442 -14.44 -1.99 -20.68
C ALA A 442 -15.35 -3.09 -21.25
N ARG A 443 -16.08 -2.81 -22.33
CA ARG A 443 -16.91 -3.79 -23.05
C ARG A 443 -16.09 -4.94 -23.59
N ALA A 444 -14.93 -4.65 -24.20
CA ALA A 444 -14.05 -5.65 -24.76
C ALA A 444 -13.45 -6.55 -23.66
N MET A 445 -13.05 -5.99 -22.51
CA MET A 445 -12.58 -6.76 -21.36
C MET A 445 -13.67 -7.64 -20.77
N ARG A 446 -14.91 -7.16 -20.71
CA ARG A 446 -16.05 -7.98 -20.29
C ARG A 446 -16.26 -9.17 -21.23
N GLY A 447 -16.22 -8.93 -22.55
CA GLY A 447 -16.31 -10.00 -23.55
C GLY A 447 -15.21 -11.05 -23.36
N MET A 448 -13.97 -10.61 -23.18
CA MET A 448 -12.86 -11.50 -22.86
C MET A 448 -13.11 -12.31 -21.57
N ASN A 449 -13.63 -11.69 -20.51
CA ASN A 449 -13.90 -12.36 -19.24
C ASN A 449 -14.95 -13.47 -19.36
N ASP A 450 -15.89 -13.35 -20.31
CA ASP A 450 -16.87 -14.39 -20.60
C ASP A 450 -16.24 -15.58 -21.37
N ASP A 451 -15.19 -15.32 -22.14
CA ASP A 451 -14.45 -16.33 -22.90
C ASP A 451 -13.38 -17.07 -22.08
N ILE A 452 -12.93 -16.51 -20.95
CA ILE A 452 -11.92 -17.13 -20.07
C ILE A 452 -12.39 -18.51 -19.61
N ASP A 453 -11.53 -19.52 -19.80
CA ASP A 453 -11.72 -20.87 -19.29
C ASP A 453 -10.39 -21.49 -18.86
N VAL A 454 -10.10 -21.43 -17.56
CA VAL A 454 -8.91 -22.05 -16.96
C VAL A 454 -9.22 -23.36 -16.24
N ARG A 455 -10.40 -23.97 -16.48
CA ARG A 455 -10.81 -25.22 -15.79
C ARG A 455 -9.82 -26.37 -16.01
N ALA A 456 -9.23 -26.44 -17.21
CA ALA A 456 -8.24 -27.45 -17.55
C ALA A 456 -6.86 -27.23 -16.90
N VAL A 457 -6.61 -26.01 -16.38
CA VAL A 457 -5.33 -25.61 -15.74
C VAL A 457 -5.35 -25.89 -14.24
N LEU A 458 -6.52 -25.85 -13.59
CA LEU A 458 -6.64 -25.98 -12.13
C LEU A 458 -5.87 -27.17 -11.55
N PRO A 459 -5.92 -28.39 -12.15
CA PRO A 459 -5.20 -29.53 -11.60
C PRO A 459 -3.67 -29.38 -11.60
N SER A 460 -3.13 -28.47 -12.40
CA SER A 460 -1.69 -28.24 -12.58
C SER A 460 -1.12 -27.18 -11.63
N VAL A 461 -1.96 -26.47 -10.88
CA VAL A 461 -1.51 -25.55 -9.84
C VAL A 461 -1.10 -26.35 -8.60
N ARG A 462 0.23 -26.42 -8.35
CA ARG A 462 0.82 -27.22 -7.25
C ARG A 462 1.26 -26.40 -6.05
N VAL A 463 1.28 -25.07 -6.15
CA VAL A 463 1.64 -24.18 -5.05
C VAL A 463 0.53 -24.14 -3.98
N PRO A 464 0.86 -23.90 -2.71
CA PRO A 464 -0.14 -23.62 -1.68
C PRO A 464 -1.10 -22.54 -2.16
N THR A 465 -2.40 -22.76 -1.97
CA THR A 465 -3.42 -21.84 -2.47
C THR A 465 -4.44 -21.52 -1.39
N LEU A 466 -4.78 -20.24 -1.26
CA LEU A 466 -5.90 -19.76 -0.47
C LEU A 466 -6.99 -19.27 -1.43
N VAL A 467 -8.21 -19.75 -1.24
CA VAL A 467 -9.38 -19.29 -2.00
C VAL A 467 -10.37 -18.67 -1.03
N ILE A 468 -10.64 -17.38 -1.16
CA ILE A 468 -11.52 -16.62 -0.28
C ILE A 468 -12.66 -16.02 -1.10
N TYR A 469 -13.89 -16.09 -0.58
CA TYR A 469 -15.03 -15.38 -1.12
C TYR A 469 -16.08 -15.14 -0.02
N ARG A 470 -17.03 -14.25 -0.27
CA ARG A 470 -18.15 -14.00 0.64
C ARG A 470 -19.38 -14.82 0.25
N GLU A 471 -20.15 -15.27 1.24
CA GLU A 471 -21.30 -16.18 1.08
C GLU A 471 -22.30 -15.68 0.02
N HIS A 472 -22.56 -14.37 0.01
CA HIS A 472 -23.53 -13.74 -0.90
C HIS A 472 -22.89 -12.94 -2.04
N ASP A 473 -21.60 -13.16 -2.32
CA ASP A 473 -20.96 -12.62 -3.52
C ASP A 473 -21.58 -13.23 -4.79
N TYR A 474 -21.78 -12.43 -5.84
CA TYR A 474 -22.28 -12.91 -7.14
C TYR A 474 -21.34 -13.93 -7.82
N LEU A 475 -20.07 -14.02 -7.38
CA LEU A 475 -19.11 -15.04 -7.81
C LEU A 475 -18.95 -16.20 -6.83
N ALA A 476 -19.69 -16.27 -5.74
CA ALA A 476 -19.49 -17.29 -4.71
C ALA A 476 -19.47 -18.72 -5.28
N GLU A 477 -20.46 -19.07 -6.11
CA GLU A 477 -20.55 -20.40 -6.73
C GLU A 477 -19.36 -20.70 -7.65
N ALA A 478 -18.96 -19.73 -8.49
CA ALA A 478 -17.84 -19.87 -9.41
C ALA A 478 -16.48 -19.93 -8.69
N THR A 479 -16.34 -19.20 -7.58
CA THR A 479 -15.14 -19.19 -6.74
C THR A 479 -15.00 -20.52 -6.00
N ARG A 480 -16.10 -21.01 -5.42
CA ARG A 480 -16.16 -22.32 -4.76
C ARG A 480 -15.80 -23.45 -5.74
N TYR A 481 -16.40 -23.45 -6.93
CA TYR A 481 -16.09 -24.42 -7.98
C TYR A 481 -14.59 -24.49 -8.30
N MET A 482 -13.95 -23.33 -8.39
CA MET A 482 -12.51 -23.21 -8.67
C MET A 482 -11.68 -23.75 -7.50
N GLY A 483 -12.02 -23.36 -6.27
CA GLY A 483 -11.34 -23.82 -5.06
C GLY A 483 -11.39 -25.32 -4.84
N GLU A 484 -12.54 -25.95 -5.05
CA GLU A 484 -12.72 -27.41 -4.93
C GLU A 484 -11.86 -28.23 -5.91
N ARG A 485 -11.35 -27.60 -6.98
CA ARG A 485 -10.60 -28.26 -8.06
C ARG A 485 -9.11 -27.91 -8.05
N LEU A 486 -8.70 -27.00 -7.16
CA LEU A 486 -7.30 -26.66 -6.93
C LEU A 486 -6.72 -27.66 -5.90
N PRO A 487 -5.69 -28.45 -6.25
CA PRO A 487 -5.23 -29.58 -5.43
C PRO A 487 -4.80 -29.25 -3.99
N ARG A 488 -4.27 -28.04 -3.77
CA ARG A 488 -3.76 -27.57 -2.47
C ARG A 488 -4.48 -26.30 -1.99
N ALA A 489 -5.75 -26.15 -2.35
CA ALA A 489 -6.54 -24.99 -1.94
C ALA A 489 -7.12 -25.17 -0.52
N ARG A 490 -6.89 -24.15 0.32
CA ARG A 490 -7.72 -23.87 1.49
C ARG A 490 -8.85 -22.95 1.04
N VAL A 491 -10.08 -23.46 1.03
CA VAL A 491 -11.27 -22.68 0.64
C VAL A 491 -11.92 -22.10 1.90
N VAL A 492 -12.07 -20.78 1.93
CA VAL A 492 -12.65 -20.03 3.05
C VAL A 492 -13.84 -19.21 2.55
N GLU A 493 -15.01 -19.51 3.08
CA GLU A 493 -16.23 -18.73 2.88
C GLU A 493 -16.42 -17.77 4.05
N LEU A 494 -16.62 -16.50 3.76
CA LEU A 494 -16.75 -15.42 4.74
C LEU A 494 -18.16 -14.82 4.73
N PRO A 495 -18.67 -14.30 5.86
CA PRO A 495 -19.91 -13.53 5.87
C PRO A 495 -19.84 -12.26 5.00
N GLY A 496 -20.95 -11.96 4.32
CA GLY A 496 -21.15 -10.71 3.57
C GLY A 496 -21.51 -10.90 2.10
N ALA A 497 -21.66 -9.80 1.38
CA ALA A 497 -22.13 -9.78 -0.01
C ALA A 497 -21.22 -8.99 -0.97
N ASP A 498 -20.29 -8.19 -0.45
CA ASP A 498 -19.41 -7.39 -1.30
C ASP A 498 -18.41 -8.25 -2.07
N HIS A 499 -18.31 -7.99 -3.36
CA HIS A 499 -17.43 -8.69 -4.29
C HIS A 499 -15.96 -8.30 -4.11
N VAL A 500 -15.71 -7.01 -3.88
CA VAL A 500 -14.35 -6.50 -3.73
C VAL A 500 -13.91 -6.63 -2.27
N PRO A 501 -12.66 -7.06 -2.02
CA PRO A 501 -12.22 -7.40 -0.66
C PRO A 501 -12.08 -6.18 0.25
N TRP A 502 -11.99 -4.96 -0.31
CA TRP A 502 -11.84 -3.72 0.46
C TRP A 502 -13.17 -3.11 0.92
N GLU A 503 -14.31 -3.56 0.38
CA GLU A 503 -15.65 -3.14 0.84
C GLU A 503 -16.21 -4.14 1.86
N GLY A 504 -17.17 -3.67 2.66
CA GLY A 504 -17.69 -4.41 3.81
C GLY A 504 -16.62 -4.62 4.88
N ASP A 505 -16.67 -5.75 5.58
CA ASP A 505 -15.62 -6.13 6.52
C ASP A 505 -14.42 -6.70 5.73
N GLN A 506 -13.41 -5.86 5.51
CA GLN A 506 -12.14 -6.24 4.87
C GLN A 506 -11.15 -6.89 5.85
N ASP A 507 -11.35 -6.75 7.17
CA ASP A 507 -10.44 -7.29 8.18
C ASP A 507 -10.51 -8.81 8.25
N GLN A 508 -11.69 -9.40 8.07
CA GLN A 508 -11.82 -10.85 7.92
C GLN A 508 -11.05 -11.41 6.70
N VAL A 509 -11.03 -10.68 5.58
CA VAL A 509 -10.29 -11.10 4.38
C VAL A 509 -8.79 -11.02 4.65
N LEU A 510 -8.34 -9.89 5.18
CA LEU A 510 -6.93 -9.64 5.48
C LEU A 510 -6.39 -10.60 6.56
N ALA A 511 -7.18 -10.94 7.58
CA ALA A 511 -6.79 -11.88 8.62
C ALA A 511 -6.55 -13.30 8.07
N GLU A 512 -7.37 -13.74 7.11
CA GLU A 512 -7.18 -15.05 6.47
C GLU A 512 -5.96 -15.07 5.56
N ILE A 513 -5.68 -13.95 4.85
CA ILE A 513 -4.47 -13.77 4.07
C ILE A 513 -3.24 -13.79 5.00
N GLU A 514 -3.26 -13.01 6.08
CA GLU A 514 -2.15 -12.93 7.04
C GLU A 514 -1.82 -14.30 7.64
N ARG A 515 -2.85 -15.04 8.09
CA ARG A 515 -2.67 -16.41 8.61
C ARG A 515 -2.07 -17.34 7.56
N PHE A 516 -2.54 -17.25 6.32
CA PHE A 516 -1.99 -18.05 5.23
C PHE A 516 -0.53 -17.71 4.95
N LEU A 517 -0.19 -16.42 4.84
CA LEU A 517 1.15 -15.94 4.53
C LEU A 517 2.17 -16.33 5.61
N ALA A 518 1.75 -16.37 6.88
CA ALA A 518 2.59 -16.81 8.00
C ALA A 518 3.09 -18.27 7.87
N GLU A 519 2.39 -19.10 7.10
CA GLU A 519 2.74 -20.50 6.84
C GLU A 519 3.66 -20.67 5.61
N GLN A 520 3.90 -19.61 4.84
CA GLN A 520 4.59 -19.72 3.55
C GLN A 520 6.11 -19.54 3.69
N HIS A 521 6.84 -20.53 3.18
CA HIS A 521 8.28 -20.49 3.00
C HIS A 521 8.63 -20.87 1.56
N ALA A 522 9.81 -20.48 1.09
CA ALA A 522 10.27 -20.85 -0.25
C ALA A 522 10.53 -22.37 -0.33
N GLU A 523 9.54 -23.14 -0.77
CA GLU A 523 9.72 -24.54 -1.16
C GLU A 523 10.38 -24.65 -2.54
N PRO A 524 11.14 -25.72 -2.83
CA PRO A 524 11.67 -25.98 -4.17
C PRO A 524 10.55 -25.98 -5.22
N ALA A 525 10.86 -25.51 -6.43
CA ALA A 525 9.93 -25.57 -7.55
C ALA A 525 9.50 -27.04 -7.78
N PRO A 526 8.22 -27.30 -8.08
CA PRO A 526 7.76 -28.65 -8.37
C PRO A 526 8.41 -29.19 -9.66
N ASP A 527 8.73 -30.49 -9.69
CA ASP A 527 9.33 -31.19 -10.86
C ASP A 527 8.43 -31.26 -12.11
N ARG A 528 7.24 -30.65 -12.05
CA ARG A 528 6.25 -30.67 -13.13
C ARG A 528 5.66 -29.29 -13.36
N VAL A 529 5.61 -28.88 -14.61
CA VAL A 529 5.13 -27.57 -15.07
C VAL A 529 4.12 -27.72 -16.20
N LEU A 530 3.17 -26.79 -16.29
CA LEU A 530 2.26 -26.73 -17.43
C LEU A 530 2.99 -26.08 -18.62
N ALA A 531 3.09 -26.80 -19.74
CA ALA A 531 3.70 -26.27 -20.96
C ALA A 531 2.80 -26.52 -22.18
N THR A 532 2.86 -25.61 -23.15
CA THR A 532 2.31 -25.85 -24.49
C THR A 532 3.38 -26.46 -25.39
N VAL A 533 3.11 -27.61 -25.97
CA VAL A 533 4.00 -28.30 -26.90
C VAL A 533 3.47 -28.17 -28.32
N LEU A 534 4.33 -27.71 -29.22
CA LEU A 534 4.12 -27.64 -30.65
C LEU A 534 4.97 -28.72 -31.35
N CYS A 535 4.33 -29.56 -32.16
CA CYS A 535 4.99 -30.41 -33.12
C CYS A 535 4.72 -29.88 -34.54
N VAL A 536 5.77 -29.65 -35.32
CA VAL A 536 5.68 -29.31 -36.76
C VAL A 536 6.40 -30.38 -37.56
N THR A 537 5.80 -30.81 -38.67
CA THR A 537 6.42 -31.74 -39.63
C THR A 537 6.37 -31.14 -41.04
N GLY A 538 7.37 -31.41 -41.88
CA GLY A 538 7.41 -30.96 -43.28
C GLY A 538 7.63 -29.45 -43.46
N ALA A 539 8.37 -28.81 -42.55
CA ALA A 539 8.66 -27.37 -42.61
C ALA A 539 10.14 -27.06 -42.35
N ASP A 540 10.81 -26.43 -43.31
CA ASP A 540 12.27 -26.21 -43.30
C ASP A 540 12.74 -25.07 -42.36
N ARG A 541 11.81 -24.22 -41.89
CA ARG A 541 12.11 -23.05 -41.03
C ARG A 541 11.47 -23.12 -39.65
N ALA A 542 11.01 -24.30 -39.24
CA ALA A 542 10.25 -24.45 -38.00
C ALA A 542 11.07 -23.99 -36.77
N GLU A 543 12.36 -24.36 -36.69
CA GLU A 543 13.23 -24.04 -35.54
C GLU A 543 13.50 -22.54 -35.42
N GLU A 544 13.80 -21.87 -36.54
CA GLU A 544 13.98 -20.42 -36.61
C GLU A 544 12.70 -19.70 -36.14
N LEU A 545 11.53 -20.17 -36.59
CA LEU A 545 10.24 -19.60 -36.21
C LEU A 545 9.95 -19.82 -34.72
N ALA A 546 10.28 -20.99 -34.16
CA ALA A 546 10.10 -21.23 -32.74
C ALA A 546 10.85 -20.18 -31.90
N GLY A 547 12.14 -19.94 -32.19
CA GLY A 547 12.91 -18.88 -31.52
C GLY A 547 12.30 -17.48 -31.70
N ARG A 548 11.85 -17.14 -32.91
CA ARG A 548 11.17 -15.85 -33.19
C ARG A 548 9.91 -15.64 -32.35
N PHE A 549 9.17 -16.71 -32.10
CA PHE A 549 7.98 -16.71 -31.26
C PHE A 549 8.31 -17.15 -29.82
N ARG A 550 9.54 -16.97 -29.31
CA ARG A 550 9.92 -17.29 -27.93
C ARG A 550 9.62 -18.73 -27.47
N GLY A 551 9.64 -19.67 -28.40
CA GLY A 551 9.59 -21.10 -28.09
C GLY A 551 10.97 -21.65 -27.79
N THR A 552 11.03 -22.68 -26.94
CA THR A 552 12.25 -23.43 -26.65
C THR A 552 12.24 -24.71 -27.48
N THR A 553 13.25 -24.90 -28.33
CA THR A 553 13.40 -26.14 -29.10
C THR A 553 13.71 -27.31 -28.17
N LEU A 554 12.89 -28.36 -28.24
CA LEU A 554 13.09 -29.62 -27.51
C LEU A 554 13.80 -30.64 -28.39
N GLU A 555 13.34 -30.78 -29.64
CA GLU A 555 13.94 -31.66 -30.63
C GLU A 555 13.84 -31.04 -32.03
N ALA A 556 14.91 -31.09 -32.81
CA ALA A 556 14.94 -30.66 -34.20
C ALA A 556 15.71 -31.66 -35.06
N GLY A 557 15.11 -32.12 -36.16
CA GLY A 557 15.76 -33.03 -37.10
C GLY A 557 14.77 -33.87 -37.93
N GLY A 558 15.24 -34.44 -39.04
CA GLY A 558 14.45 -35.36 -39.86
C GLY A 558 13.17 -34.75 -40.48
N GLY A 559 13.12 -33.43 -40.68
CA GLY A 559 11.94 -32.73 -41.19
C GLY A 559 10.84 -32.50 -40.15
N ALA A 560 11.13 -32.67 -38.86
CA ALA A 560 10.23 -32.40 -37.75
C ALA A 560 10.87 -31.50 -36.68
N LEU A 561 10.05 -30.69 -36.04
CA LEU A 561 10.38 -29.88 -34.87
C LEU A 561 9.42 -30.22 -33.73
N LEU A 562 9.97 -30.36 -32.54
CA LEU A 562 9.23 -30.28 -31.29
C LEU A 562 9.74 -29.08 -30.48
N ALA A 563 8.84 -28.21 -30.06
CA ALA A 563 9.17 -27.03 -29.25
C ALA A 563 8.14 -26.80 -28.15
N SER A 564 8.59 -26.28 -27.01
CA SER A 564 7.72 -25.84 -25.92
C SER A 564 7.52 -24.32 -25.93
N PHE A 565 6.36 -23.91 -25.41
CA PHE A 565 5.93 -22.54 -25.25
C PHE A 565 5.29 -22.39 -23.87
N ASP A 566 5.49 -21.22 -23.27
CA ASP A 566 4.82 -20.74 -22.05
C ASP A 566 3.35 -20.37 -22.29
N GLY A 567 2.88 -20.38 -23.55
CA GLY A 567 1.45 -20.39 -23.81
C GLY A 567 0.97 -20.73 -25.23
N PRO A 568 -0.34 -20.99 -25.34
CA PRO A 568 -0.94 -21.58 -26.53
C PRO A 568 -1.14 -20.62 -27.71
N ALA A 569 -1.38 -19.34 -27.47
CA ALA A 569 -1.60 -18.39 -28.57
C ALA A 569 -0.31 -18.21 -29.39
N ARG A 570 0.83 -18.18 -28.72
CA ARG A 570 2.16 -18.06 -29.33
C ARG A 570 2.55 -19.32 -30.11
N ALA A 571 2.31 -20.50 -29.53
CA ALA A 571 2.47 -21.77 -30.25
C ALA A 571 1.63 -21.81 -31.54
N ILE A 572 0.38 -21.32 -31.49
CA ILE A 572 -0.49 -21.26 -32.68
C ILE A 572 0.04 -20.28 -33.73
N ARG A 573 0.50 -19.09 -33.34
CA ARG A 573 1.10 -18.12 -34.28
C ARG A 573 2.35 -18.68 -34.94
N CYS A 574 3.20 -19.34 -34.16
CA CYS A 574 4.37 -20.06 -34.66
C CYS A 574 3.98 -21.16 -35.64
N ALA A 575 3.01 -22.00 -35.27
CA ALA A 575 2.50 -23.07 -36.13
C ALA A 575 1.96 -22.53 -37.46
N ARG A 576 1.13 -21.47 -37.43
CA ARG A 576 0.62 -20.82 -38.65
C ARG A 576 1.72 -20.35 -39.57
N ALA A 577 2.75 -19.70 -39.01
CA ALA A 577 3.90 -19.26 -39.80
C ALA A 577 4.69 -20.44 -40.38
N ALA A 578 4.80 -21.54 -39.63
CA ALA A 578 5.57 -22.72 -40.03
C ALA A 578 4.84 -23.59 -41.07
N VAL A 579 3.51 -23.68 -41.01
CA VAL A 579 2.72 -24.52 -41.94
C VAL A 579 2.32 -23.82 -43.23
N ALA A 580 2.66 -22.55 -43.44
CA ALA A 580 2.31 -21.80 -44.66
C ALA A 580 2.83 -22.42 -45.98
N GLY A 581 3.66 -23.48 -45.92
CA GLY A 581 4.06 -24.34 -47.03
C GLY A 581 3.39 -25.73 -47.00
N ALA A 582 4.18 -26.82 -47.08
CA ALA A 582 3.69 -28.20 -47.02
C ALA A 582 3.61 -28.78 -45.59
N GLY A 583 3.89 -27.95 -44.59
CA GLY A 583 4.02 -28.37 -43.20
C GLY A 583 2.68 -28.74 -42.55
N ARG A 584 2.75 -29.49 -41.45
CA ARG A 584 1.59 -29.88 -40.63
C ARG A 584 1.93 -29.61 -39.18
N ALA A 585 0.98 -29.10 -38.40
CA ALA A 585 1.22 -28.80 -36.99
C ALA A 585 0.17 -29.40 -36.05
N GLY A 586 0.65 -29.84 -34.89
CA GLY A 586 -0.17 -30.30 -33.78
C GLY A 586 0.24 -29.61 -32.49
N ILE A 587 -0.74 -29.11 -31.74
CA ILE A 587 -0.49 -28.37 -30.49
C ILE A 587 -1.31 -28.97 -29.35
N HIS A 588 -0.66 -29.14 -28.21
CA HIS A 588 -1.29 -29.55 -26.96
C HIS A 588 -0.71 -28.77 -25.77
N THR A 589 -1.53 -28.49 -24.76
CA THR A 589 -1.09 -27.92 -23.47
C THR A 589 -1.35 -28.94 -22.37
N GLY A 590 -0.32 -29.29 -21.59
CA GLY A 590 -0.42 -30.27 -20.52
C GLY A 590 0.79 -30.29 -19.59
N GLU A 591 0.70 -31.07 -18.50
CA GLU A 591 1.77 -31.19 -17.50
C GLU A 591 2.96 -31.96 -18.06
N CYS A 592 4.12 -31.32 -18.04
CA CYS A 592 5.40 -31.90 -18.42
C CYS A 592 6.27 -32.07 -17.17
N GLU A 593 7.09 -33.11 -17.16
CA GLU A 593 8.19 -33.25 -16.20
C GLU A 593 9.32 -32.33 -16.64
N ASP A 594 9.78 -31.47 -15.75
CA ASP A 594 10.89 -30.55 -15.99
C ASP A 594 12.13 -31.07 -15.28
N GLY A 595 13.22 -31.24 -16.03
CA GLY A 595 14.43 -31.89 -15.56
C GLY A 595 15.67 -31.36 -16.29
N PRO A 596 16.87 -31.78 -15.87
CA PRO A 596 18.13 -31.24 -16.38
C PRO A 596 18.32 -31.44 -17.89
N ASP A 597 17.63 -32.40 -18.50
CA ASP A 597 17.68 -32.72 -19.93
C ASP A 597 16.50 -32.09 -20.72
N GLY A 598 15.72 -31.21 -20.10
CA GLY A 598 14.54 -30.56 -20.68
C GLY A 598 13.20 -31.27 -20.40
N LEU A 599 12.13 -30.73 -20.99
CA LEU A 599 10.75 -31.17 -20.74
C LEU A 599 10.47 -32.58 -21.28
N ARG A 600 9.79 -33.40 -20.48
CA ARG A 600 9.38 -34.76 -20.83
C ARG A 600 7.91 -35.03 -20.51
N GLY A 601 7.36 -36.10 -21.08
CA GLY A 601 6.05 -36.64 -20.71
C GLY A 601 5.02 -36.68 -21.84
N ALA A 602 3.83 -37.16 -21.49
CA ALA A 602 2.73 -37.42 -22.43
C ALA A 602 2.32 -36.23 -23.33
N PRO A 603 2.43 -34.95 -22.91
CA PRO A 603 2.10 -33.84 -23.81
C PRO A 603 2.93 -33.80 -25.10
N LEU A 604 4.19 -34.24 -25.06
CA LEU A 604 5.06 -34.29 -26.23
C LEU A 604 4.54 -35.32 -27.25
N ASP A 605 4.21 -36.51 -26.78
CA ASP A 605 3.66 -37.58 -27.62
C ASP A 605 2.28 -37.20 -28.19
N LEU A 606 1.45 -36.56 -27.38
CA LEU A 606 0.14 -36.09 -27.83
C LEU A 606 0.26 -35.01 -28.90
N ALA A 607 1.16 -34.02 -28.74
CA ALA A 607 1.39 -33.00 -29.76
C ALA A 607 1.82 -33.64 -31.10
N ARG A 608 2.70 -34.66 -31.07
CA ARG A 608 3.08 -35.43 -32.26
C ARG A 608 1.88 -36.17 -32.86
N ALA A 609 1.07 -36.84 -32.05
CA ALA A 609 -0.09 -37.60 -32.51
C ALA A 609 -1.18 -36.69 -33.12
N VAL A 610 -1.29 -35.45 -32.65
CA VAL A 610 -2.14 -34.41 -33.24
C VAL A 610 -1.56 -33.93 -34.58
N ALA A 611 -0.25 -33.67 -34.66
CA ALA A 611 0.40 -33.23 -35.90
C ALA A 611 0.26 -34.25 -37.04
N HIS A 612 0.35 -35.55 -36.72
CA HIS A 612 0.15 -36.63 -37.70
C HIS A 612 -1.27 -36.71 -38.25
N ARG A 613 -2.27 -36.18 -37.53
CA ARG A 613 -3.67 -36.12 -38.00
C ARG A 613 -3.97 -34.89 -38.84
N ALA A 614 -3.10 -33.88 -38.82
CA ALA A 614 -3.29 -32.65 -39.57
C ALA A 614 -3.02 -32.89 -41.08
N ALA A 615 -3.81 -32.26 -41.94
CA ALA A 615 -3.53 -32.17 -43.37
C ALA A 615 -2.36 -31.20 -43.65
N PRO A 616 -1.70 -31.25 -44.83
CA PRO A 616 -0.74 -30.22 -45.24
C PRO A 616 -1.36 -28.82 -45.17
N GLY A 617 -0.65 -27.87 -44.55
CA GLY A 617 -1.12 -26.52 -44.29
C GLY A 617 -2.05 -26.39 -43.07
N GLU A 618 -2.42 -27.49 -42.41
CA GLU A 618 -3.36 -27.47 -41.29
C GLU A 618 -2.65 -27.40 -39.94
N VAL A 619 -3.21 -26.59 -39.03
CA VAL A 619 -2.88 -26.56 -37.61
C VAL A 619 -4.03 -27.21 -36.84
N LEU A 620 -3.77 -28.34 -36.19
CA LEU A 620 -4.70 -28.98 -35.29
C LEU A 620 -4.32 -28.71 -33.83
N VAL A 621 -5.31 -28.43 -33.00
CA VAL A 621 -5.15 -28.20 -31.57
C VAL A 621 -6.12 -29.05 -30.76
N THR A 622 -5.74 -29.42 -29.53
CA THR A 622 -6.66 -30.08 -28.60
C THR A 622 -7.65 -29.08 -27.97
N SER A 623 -8.77 -29.57 -27.42
CA SER A 623 -9.73 -28.75 -26.65
C SER A 623 -9.07 -27.85 -25.60
N THR A 624 -8.07 -28.37 -24.85
CA THR A 624 -7.33 -27.59 -23.85
C THR A 624 -6.68 -26.32 -24.42
N VAL A 625 -6.09 -26.42 -25.61
CA VAL A 625 -5.40 -25.29 -26.26
C VAL A 625 -6.43 -24.25 -26.69
N ARG A 626 -7.55 -24.69 -27.28
CA ARG A 626 -8.67 -23.82 -27.67
C ARG A 626 -9.21 -23.03 -26.48
N ASP A 627 -9.33 -23.68 -25.33
CA ASP A 627 -9.95 -23.08 -24.14
C ASP A 627 -9.04 -22.00 -23.49
N LEU A 628 -7.73 -22.11 -23.69
CA LEU A 628 -6.73 -21.20 -23.10
C LEU A 628 -6.37 -19.99 -23.96
N VAL A 629 -6.92 -19.86 -25.17
CA VAL A 629 -6.63 -18.74 -26.08
C VAL A 629 -7.72 -17.66 -26.10
N ALA A 630 -8.46 -17.52 -25.00
CA ALA A 630 -9.43 -16.44 -24.81
C ALA A 630 -8.81 -15.07 -25.10
N GLY A 631 -9.51 -14.23 -25.88
CA GLY A 631 -9.02 -12.91 -26.30
C GLY A 631 -7.99 -12.90 -27.44
N ALA A 632 -7.55 -14.05 -27.97
CA ALA A 632 -6.57 -14.09 -29.07
C ALA A 632 -7.16 -13.83 -30.47
N GLY A 633 -8.48 -13.69 -30.60
CA GLY A 633 -9.17 -13.49 -31.88
C GLY A 633 -9.09 -14.69 -32.84
N LEU A 634 -8.86 -15.90 -32.31
CA LEU A 634 -8.70 -17.12 -33.10
C LEU A 634 -10.03 -17.87 -33.23
N ALA A 635 -10.33 -18.38 -34.43
CA ALA A 635 -11.52 -19.18 -34.70
C ALA A 635 -11.14 -20.66 -34.92
N PHE A 636 -12.02 -21.56 -34.49
CA PHE A 636 -11.76 -23.00 -34.52
C PHE A 636 -12.96 -23.78 -35.06
N ALA A 637 -12.69 -24.79 -35.89
CA ALA A 637 -13.67 -25.75 -36.36
C ALA A 637 -13.38 -27.14 -35.77
N ARG A 638 -14.39 -27.79 -35.17
CA ARG A 638 -14.24 -29.15 -34.66
C ARG A 638 -13.98 -30.12 -35.81
N ARG A 639 -12.95 -30.95 -35.69
CA ARG A 639 -12.53 -31.91 -36.73
C ARG A 639 -12.75 -33.36 -36.34
N ALA A 640 -12.22 -33.75 -35.19
CA ALA A 640 -12.14 -35.15 -34.82
C ALA A 640 -12.08 -35.32 -33.29
N VAL A 641 -11.97 -36.58 -32.86
CA VAL A 641 -11.59 -36.96 -31.49
C VAL A 641 -10.40 -37.90 -31.60
N ILE A 642 -9.44 -37.76 -30.68
CA ILE A 642 -8.29 -38.65 -30.54
C ILE A 642 -8.33 -39.32 -29.17
N ASP A 643 -8.09 -40.63 -29.15
CA ASP A 643 -7.74 -41.38 -27.95
C ASP A 643 -6.21 -41.42 -27.82
N HIS A 644 -5.68 -41.08 -26.64
CA HIS A 644 -4.24 -41.11 -26.33
C HIS A 644 -4.05 -41.38 -24.84
N ALA A 645 -2.99 -42.09 -24.47
CA ALA A 645 -2.75 -42.43 -23.07
C ALA A 645 -2.00 -41.31 -22.36
N VAL A 646 -2.45 -40.90 -21.16
CA VAL A 646 -1.64 -40.06 -20.25
C VAL A 646 -1.37 -40.87 -19.00
N GLY A 647 -0.10 -41.12 -18.69
CA GLY A 647 0.27 -41.94 -17.52
C GLY A 647 -0.29 -43.36 -17.57
N GLY A 648 -0.49 -43.92 -18.77
CA GLY A 648 -1.05 -45.26 -18.98
C GLY A 648 -2.58 -45.34 -19.05
N GLU A 649 -3.32 -44.27 -18.74
CA GLU A 649 -4.78 -44.25 -18.85
C GLU A 649 -5.25 -43.64 -20.18
N PRO A 650 -6.15 -44.31 -20.94
CA PRO A 650 -6.70 -43.77 -22.16
C PRO A 650 -7.62 -42.58 -21.86
N ARG A 651 -7.32 -41.44 -22.47
CA ARG A 651 -8.15 -40.23 -22.43
C ARG A 651 -8.55 -39.81 -23.83
N ARG A 652 -9.63 -39.03 -23.93
CA ARG A 652 -10.18 -38.51 -25.18
C ARG A 652 -10.03 -37.00 -25.26
N TRP A 653 -9.55 -36.51 -26.39
CA TRP A 653 -9.52 -35.07 -26.69
C TRP A 653 -10.25 -34.80 -27.99
N ALA A 654 -11.09 -33.76 -27.98
CA ALA A 654 -11.60 -33.19 -29.21
C ALA A 654 -10.49 -32.39 -29.90
N LEU A 655 -10.37 -32.58 -31.22
CA LEU A 655 -9.44 -31.86 -32.07
C LEU A 655 -10.16 -30.77 -32.84
N PHE A 656 -9.51 -29.63 -32.93
CA PHE A 656 -10.01 -28.44 -33.61
C PHE A 656 -8.98 -27.99 -34.63
N ALA A 657 -9.43 -27.73 -35.86
CA ALA A 657 -8.63 -27.03 -36.85
C ALA A 657 -8.77 -25.53 -36.62
N LEU A 658 -7.65 -24.83 -36.77
CA LEU A 658 -7.67 -23.38 -36.83
C LEU A 658 -8.34 -22.93 -38.13
N SER A 659 -9.29 -22.00 -38.01
CA SER A 659 -10.04 -21.43 -39.13
C SER A 659 -9.45 -20.08 -39.53
N GLY A 660 -9.19 -19.87 -40.83
CA GLY A 660 -8.53 -18.67 -41.37
C GLY A 660 -7.06 -18.91 -41.61
#